data_AF-A0A979FSW7-F1
#
_entry.id   AF-A0A979FSW7-F1
#
_cell.length_a   1.000
_cell.length_b   1.000
_cell.length_c   1.000
_cell.angle_alpha   90.00
_cell.angle_beta   90.00
_cell.angle_gamma   90.00
#
_symmetry.space_group_name_H-M   'P 1'
#
loop_
_entity.id
_entity.type
_entity.pdbx_description
1 polymer ?
#
loop_
_entity_poly.entity_id
_entity_poly.type
_entity_poly.pdbx_seq_one_letter_code
_entity_poly.pdbx_strand_id
1 'polypeptide(L)'
;MADNGEKSLLEEAVSLAQQATKFDSENSFSAAVYYYRQSACLLKQTLKQGAKIPSIEDKIEQYLQRADQLENQQKEKLEASTATTSGESVLGRASFLLHSGLDQDSEGNTEEAITFYAEAAELCIKTSAETTDDALKTKLRHLADQALTRAEKLKGTSPDAALGESGFRCVSRDSATNAAVSRQVSGGSAYTREELLVLRSTSTVNGREYVPFMAIDLKEKFAYSLPFTDKDGFLLLAPKQKEKFARWARPEELSRDPKMIELIDCFSIQQTCVSDCSFVASIAVSALYEKRFKKRLITDIIFPKNRNGDPVYNPCGKYMIKLHINGIARKIIIDDYLPVGRHNQLLCSFSSNKNEFWISLVEKAYMKVMGGYDFPGSNSNIDLYALTGWVPERLSMSDKDFNKDATFRKIYDRFHKGDVLVTVATGDMTDAEADRAGLFMPYAMLDVTETMGKRLFMLKNPWSHLRWKGNYSELDTKNWTPELCKALNFDPKSAQMFDNGVFWIDYDSLIHFFDVIYMNWNPALFTHTYCTHRAWSAGMGPAKDLYNLGDNPQYRLEVRASAPTAVWVLLTRHITDIEDFRHNKEYITLLVYKTGGRRVFYPSDPLPYIEGVRINSPHYLCKLVLGAGTQRFTLVVSQYEKQRTIAYSLRVYSTCPFSFNKIKDTCIHQHEGVRINSPHYLCKLVLGAGTQRFTLVVSQYEKQRTIAYSLRVYSTCPFSFNKIKDTCIHQHE
;
A
#
# COMPACT_ATOMS: atom_id res chain seq x y z
N MET A 1 30.75 14.12 5.00
CA MET A 1 29.60 13.81 4.12
C MET A 1 28.23 14.07 4.77
N ALA A 2 28.12 14.32 6.08
CA ALA A 2 26.84 14.70 6.73
C ALA A 2 26.38 16.15 6.43
N ASP A 3 27.31 17.05 6.09
CA ASP A 3 27.07 18.50 5.99
C ASP A 3 26.33 18.94 4.70
N ASN A 4 26.29 18.10 3.66
CA ASN A 4 25.59 18.44 2.41
C ASN A 4 24.07 18.20 2.46
N GLY A 5 23.58 17.30 3.34
CA GLY A 5 22.15 17.05 3.51
C GLY A 5 21.45 18.10 4.38
N GLU A 6 22.14 18.57 5.43
CA GLU A 6 21.61 19.58 6.37
C GLU A 6 21.42 20.95 5.69
N LYS A 7 22.33 21.35 4.81
CA LYS A 7 22.20 22.59 4.02
C LYS A 7 20.99 22.57 3.08
N SER A 8 20.71 21.43 2.45
CA SER A 8 19.60 21.31 1.50
C SER A 8 18.22 21.47 2.14
N LEU A 9 18.00 20.90 3.33
CA LEU A 9 16.70 20.97 4.02
C LEU A 9 16.42 22.38 4.58
N LEU A 10 17.46 23.05 5.09
CA LEU A 10 17.33 24.41 5.61
C LEU A 10 17.04 25.42 4.49
N GLU A 11 17.72 25.30 3.35
CA GLU A 11 17.48 26.12 2.17
C GLU A 11 16.05 25.95 1.64
N GLU A 12 15.55 24.71 1.59
CA GLU A 12 14.17 24.43 1.20
C GLU A 12 13.17 25.00 2.20
N ALA A 13 13.42 24.88 3.51
CA ALA A 13 12.57 25.46 4.54
C ALA A 13 12.48 27.00 4.41
N VAL A 14 13.60 27.67 4.09
CA VAL A 14 13.64 29.12 3.86
C VAL A 14 12.88 29.49 2.59
N SER A 15 13.04 28.73 1.50
CA SER A 15 12.30 28.94 0.25
C SER A 15 10.79 28.84 0.45
N LEU A 16 10.33 27.82 1.20
CA LEU A 16 8.92 27.66 1.56
C LEU A 16 8.41 28.82 2.42
N ALA A 17 9.21 29.31 3.37
CA ALA A 17 8.83 30.48 4.18
C ALA A 17 8.67 31.74 3.33
N GLN A 18 9.54 31.96 2.34
CA GLN A 18 9.42 33.07 1.40
C GLN A 18 8.14 32.95 0.55
N GLN A 19 7.82 31.75 0.05
CA GLN A 19 6.56 31.49 -0.65
C GLN A 19 5.36 31.74 0.27
N ALA A 20 5.43 31.31 1.54
CA ALA A 20 4.39 31.55 2.53
C ALA A 20 4.11 33.05 2.70
N THR A 21 5.15 33.86 2.90
CA THR A 21 5.01 35.32 3.05
C THR A 21 4.47 36.00 1.80
N LYS A 22 4.81 35.49 0.60
CA LYS A 22 4.27 35.98 -0.66
C LYS A 22 2.77 35.69 -0.79
N PHE A 23 2.35 34.47 -0.50
CA PHE A 23 0.93 34.13 -0.55
C PHE A 23 0.12 34.81 0.56
N ASP A 24 0.72 35.02 1.74
CA ASP A 24 0.13 35.79 2.83
C ASP A 24 -0.14 37.23 2.38
N SER A 25 0.84 37.89 1.73
CA SER A 25 0.67 39.25 1.22
C SER A 25 -0.28 39.37 0.02
N GLU A 26 -0.40 38.32 -0.80
CA GLU A 26 -1.35 38.22 -1.92
C GLU A 26 -2.78 37.84 -1.47
N ASN A 27 -3.05 37.72 -0.16
CA ASN A 27 -4.32 37.25 0.42
C ASN A 27 -4.74 35.83 -0.01
N SER A 28 -3.80 35.01 -0.48
CA SER A 28 -4.02 33.60 -0.80
C SER A 28 -3.79 32.74 0.45
N PHE A 29 -4.68 32.88 1.43
CA PHE A 29 -4.49 32.32 2.77
C PHE A 29 -4.34 30.81 2.79
N SER A 30 -5.08 30.07 1.95
CA SER A 30 -4.93 28.60 1.84
C SER A 30 -3.53 28.18 1.37
N ALA A 31 -2.95 28.92 0.42
CA ALA A 31 -1.59 28.64 -0.03
C ALA A 31 -0.58 29.05 1.05
N ALA A 32 -0.76 30.21 1.69
CA ALA A 32 0.11 30.70 2.75
C ALA A 32 0.17 29.74 3.94
N VAL A 33 -0.98 29.28 4.46
CA VAL A 33 -1.09 28.29 5.56
C VAL A 33 -0.31 27.03 5.22
N TYR A 34 -0.51 26.50 4.01
CA TYR A 34 0.21 25.32 3.55
C TYR A 34 1.72 25.55 3.59
N TYR A 35 2.23 26.63 3.00
CA TYR A 35 3.68 26.89 2.94
C TYR A 35 4.29 27.17 4.32
N TYR A 36 3.57 27.85 5.23
CA TYR A 36 4.00 28.03 6.62
C TYR A 36 4.11 26.70 7.37
N ARG A 37 3.10 25.84 7.29
CA ARG A 37 3.12 24.51 7.94
C ARG A 37 4.20 23.60 7.38
N GLN A 38 4.42 23.62 6.06
CA GLN A 38 5.48 22.85 5.42
C GLN A 38 6.88 23.34 5.81
N SER A 39 7.11 24.66 5.85
CA SER A 39 8.37 25.22 6.35
C SER A 39 8.63 24.80 7.80
N ALA A 40 7.63 24.90 8.68
CA ALA A 40 7.74 24.44 10.07
C ALA A 40 8.02 22.93 10.18
N CYS A 41 7.44 22.11 9.30
CA CYS A 41 7.68 20.66 9.28
C CYS A 41 9.13 20.32 8.89
N LEU A 42 9.67 20.96 7.84
CA LEU A 42 11.06 20.77 7.44
C LEU A 42 12.02 21.23 8.53
N LEU A 43 11.79 22.39 9.16
CA LEU A 43 12.61 22.87 10.27
C LEU A 43 12.61 21.91 11.46
N LYS A 44 11.47 21.27 11.78
CA LYS A 44 11.39 20.21 12.81
C LYS A 44 12.19 18.97 12.41
N GLN A 45 12.23 18.61 11.12
CA GLN A 45 13.02 17.50 10.62
C GLN A 45 14.52 17.79 10.72
N THR A 46 14.94 19.03 10.41
CA THR A 46 16.32 19.51 10.59
C THR A 46 16.76 19.45 12.06
N LEU A 47 15.89 19.80 13.01
CA LEU A 47 16.14 19.63 14.45
C LEU A 47 16.32 18.15 14.85
N LYS A 48 15.48 17.25 14.32
CA LYS A 48 15.60 15.80 14.58
C LYS A 48 16.89 15.20 14.04
N GLN A 49 17.49 15.81 13.01
CA GLN A 49 18.78 15.38 12.45
C GLN A 49 19.99 15.90 13.25
N GLY A 50 19.78 16.73 14.28
CA GLY A 50 20.84 17.17 15.20
C GLY A 50 21.40 18.57 14.91
N ALA A 51 20.80 19.31 13.97
CA ALA A 51 21.25 20.67 13.63
C ALA A 51 21.03 21.65 14.79
N LYS A 52 22.09 22.34 15.22
CA LYS A 52 22.02 23.38 16.26
C LYS A 52 21.91 24.76 15.62
N ILE A 53 20.68 25.12 15.22
CA ILE A 53 20.38 26.44 14.66
C ILE A 53 19.74 27.31 15.74
N PRO A 54 20.33 28.47 16.11
CA PRO A 54 19.75 29.37 17.12
C PRO A 54 18.35 29.86 16.72
N SER A 55 17.42 29.87 17.67
CA SER A 55 16.04 30.37 17.49
C SER A 55 15.21 29.72 16.38
N ILE A 56 15.61 28.51 15.93
CA ILE A 56 14.82 27.75 14.96
C ILE A 56 13.51 27.24 15.56
N GLU A 57 13.50 26.90 16.86
CA GLU A 57 12.28 26.52 17.59
C GLU A 57 11.29 27.69 17.66
N ASP A 58 11.78 28.90 17.94
CA ASP A 58 10.96 30.13 17.91
C ASP A 58 10.37 30.38 16.52
N LYS A 59 11.16 30.17 15.45
CA LYS A 59 10.71 30.29 14.06
C LYS A 59 9.64 29.27 13.69
N ILE A 60 9.81 28.01 14.13
CA ILE A 60 8.81 26.94 13.94
C ILE A 60 7.51 27.36 14.61
N GLU A 61 7.58 27.84 15.85
CA GLU A 61 6.41 28.28 16.59
C GLU A 61 5.74 29.48 15.93
N GLN A 62 6.50 30.48 15.49
CA GLN A 62 5.98 31.64 14.75
C GLN A 62 5.26 31.24 13.45
N TYR A 63 5.83 30.31 12.66
CA TYR A 63 5.19 29.85 11.43
C TYR A 63 3.92 29.05 11.71
N LEU A 64 3.92 28.20 12.75
CA LEU A 64 2.72 27.48 13.15
C LEU A 64 1.64 28.43 13.68
N GLN A 65 1.99 29.38 14.55
CA GLN A 65 1.06 30.39 15.06
C GLN A 65 0.50 31.27 13.94
N ARG A 66 1.33 31.70 12.98
CA ARG A 66 0.85 32.47 11.82
C ARG A 66 -0.05 31.63 10.92
N ALA A 67 0.30 30.37 10.70
CA ALA A 67 -0.56 29.44 9.97
C ALA A 67 -1.90 29.25 10.67
N ASP A 68 -1.92 29.08 11.99
CA ASP A 68 -3.15 28.93 12.77
C ASP A 68 -3.95 30.23 12.80
N GLN A 69 -3.31 31.41 12.84
CA GLN A 69 -3.99 32.70 12.70
C GLN A 69 -4.62 32.86 11.32
N LEU A 70 -3.91 32.52 10.24
CA LEU A 70 -4.43 32.59 8.89
C LEU A 70 -5.54 31.57 8.65
N GLU A 71 -5.42 30.38 9.24
CA GLU A 71 -6.45 29.34 9.20
C GLU A 71 -7.68 29.77 10.01
N ASN A 72 -7.51 30.43 11.16
CA ASN A 72 -8.59 31.04 11.92
C ASN A 72 -9.21 32.23 11.20
N GLN A 73 -8.43 33.11 10.58
CA GLN A 73 -8.96 34.19 9.73
C GLN A 73 -9.70 33.61 8.52
N GLN A 74 -9.20 32.52 7.96
CA GLN A 74 -9.87 31.83 6.87
C GLN A 74 -11.13 31.12 7.35
N LYS A 75 -11.14 30.59 8.58
CA LYS A 75 -12.28 29.97 9.24
C LYS A 75 -13.32 31.00 9.63
N GLU A 76 -12.94 32.16 10.15
CA GLU A 76 -13.81 33.31 10.42
C GLU A 76 -14.35 33.91 9.12
N LYS A 77 -13.54 33.95 8.06
CA LYS A 77 -13.96 34.35 6.70
C LYS A 77 -14.82 33.26 6.05
N LEU A 78 -14.61 31.98 6.36
CA LEU A 78 -15.47 30.85 5.96
C LEU A 78 -16.76 30.83 6.78
N GLU A 79 -16.74 31.25 8.04
CA GLU A 79 -17.89 31.36 8.93
C GLU A 79 -18.75 32.57 8.53
N ALA A 80 -18.09 33.67 8.14
CA ALA A 80 -18.72 34.83 7.50
C ALA A 80 -19.15 34.56 6.05
N SER A 81 -18.46 33.68 5.30
CA SER A 81 -18.86 33.22 3.96
C SER A 81 -19.72 31.96 3.98
N THR A 82 -19.96 31.32 5.12
CA THR A 82 -20.98 30.25 5.22
C THR A 82 -22.37 30.84 5.08
N ALA A 83 -22.53 32.14 5.34
CA ALA A 83 -23.68 32.95 4.93
C ALA A 83 -23.80 33.12 3.40
N THR A 84 -22.79 32.71 2.62
CA THR A 84 -22.79 32.63 1.15
C THR A 84 -22.25 31.28 0.66
N THR A 85 -22.56 30.19 1.37
CA THR A 85 -22.49 28.86 0.76
C THR A 85 -23.53 28.81 -0.36
N SER A 86 -23.20 28.30 -1.56
CA SER A 86 -24.26 28.07 -2.56
C SER A 86 -25.29 27.16 -1.90
N GLY A 87 -26.54 27.61 -1.82
CA GLY A 87 -27.53 26.89 -1.03
C GLY A 87 -27.80 25.48 -1.57
N GLU A 88 -27.39 25.20 -2.80
CA GLU A 88 -27.31 23.86 -3.40
C GLU A 88 -26.32 22.91 -2.70
N SER A 89 -25.13 23.38 -2.27
CA SER A 89 -24.16 22.57 -1.51
C SER A 89 -24.73 22.15 -0.16
N VAL A 90 -25.42 23.08 0.53
CA VAL A 90 -26.09 22.76 1.80
C VAL A 90 -27.22 21.76 1.60
N LEU A 91 -28.01 21.94 0.54
CA LEU A 91 -29.07 21.00 0.18
C LEU A 91 -28.52 19.59 -0.06
N GLY A 92 -27.37 19.46 -0.74
CA GLY A 92 -26.68 18.19 -0.93
C GLY A 92 -26.30 17.52 0.40
N ARG A 93 -25.69 18.26 1.33
CA ARG A 93 -25.32 17.76 2.67
C ARG A 93 -26.53 17.35 3.50
N ALA A 94 -27.57 18.18 3.55
CA ALA A 94 -28.80 17.87 4.27
C ALA A 94 -29.49 16.63 3.70
N SER A 95 -29.51 16.49 2.37
CA SER A 95 -30.02 15.30 1.69
C SER A 95 -29.20 14.06 2.07
N PHE A 96 -27.87 14.16 2.11
CA PHE A 96 -27.00 13.05 2.51
C PHE A 96 -27.20 12.63 3.97
N LEU A 97 -27.38 13.58 4.89
CA LEU A 97 -27.73 13.33 6.29
C LEU A 97 -29.08 12.61 6.41
N LEU A 98 -30.11 13.07 5.67
CA LEU A 98 -31.43 12.43 5.66
C LEU A 98 -31.36 10.97 5.17
N HIS A 99 -30.66 10.71 4.05
CA HIS A 99 -30.48 9.34 3.54
C HIS A 99 -29.72 8.46 4.54
N SER A 100 -28.68 9.01 5.18
CA SER A 100 -27.95 8.29 6.25
C SER A 100 -28.87 7.93 7.41
N GLY A 101 -29.78 8.83 7.80
CA GLY A 101 -30.81 8.55 8.80
C GLY A 101 -31.75 7.43 8.37
N LEU A 102 -32.22 7.42 7.12
CA LEU A 102 -33.09 6.38 6.56
C LEU A 102 -32.41 5.00 6.51
N ASP A 103 -31.11 4.97 6.26
CA ASP A 103 -30.32 3.75 6.30
C ASP A 103 -30.26 3.18 7.72
N GLN A 104 -29.88 3.99 8.72
CA GLN A 104 -29.83 3.57 10.12
C GLN A 104 -31.20 3.16 10.67
N ASP A 105 -32.26 3.88 10.28
CA ASP A 105 -33.65 3.56 10.64
C ASP A 105 -34.04 2.17 10.13
N SER A 106 -33.70 1.85 8.87
CA SER A 106 -33.98 0.54 8.29
C SER A 106 -33.14 -0.60 8.88
N GLU A 107 -31.98 -0.27 9.47
CA GLU A 107 -31.13 -1.22 10.19
C GLU A 107 -31.56 -1.41 11.66
N GLY A 108 -32.52 -0.63 12.15
CA GLY A 108 -33.00 -0.68 13.53
C GLY A 108 -32.15 0.13 14.52
N ASN A 109 -31.20 0.94 14.05
CA ASN A 109 -30.35 1.80 14.88
C ASN A 109 -31.06 3.14 15.16
N THR A 110 -32.11 3.09 15.99
CA THR A 110 -33.04 4.20 16.23
C THR A 110 -32.38 5.48 16.74
N GLU A 111 -31.42 5.39 17.66
CA GLU A 111 -30.74 6.57 18.24
C GLU A 111 -29.87 7.31 17.21
N GLU A 112 -29.11 6.57 16.40
CA GLU A 112 -28.28 7.16 15.33
C GLU A 112 -29.15 7.76 14.24
N ALA A 113 -30.25 7.10 13.86
CA ALA A 113 -31.22 7.62 12.90
C ALA A 113 -31.81 8.96 13.35
N ILE A 114 -32.24 9.06 14.61
CA ILE A 114 -32.75 10.31 15.19
C ILE A 114 -31.69 11.42 15.14
N THR A 115 -30.44 11.08 15.43
CA THR A 115 -29.33 12.05 15.39
C THR A 115 -29.13 12.62 13.99
N PHE A 116 -29.10 11.75 12.96
CA PHE A 116 -28.97 12.19 11.57
C PHE A 116 -30.15 13.07 11.11
N TYR A 117 -31.39 12.69 11.47
CA TYR A 117 -32.56 13.50 11.14
C TYR A 117 -32.54 14.87 11.82
N ALA A 118 -32.10 14.93 13.09
CA ALA A 118 -31.97 16.20 13.80
C ALA A 118 -30.91 17.10 13.15
N GLU A 119 -29.72 16.56 12.84
CA GLU A 119 -28.64 17.29 12.15
C GLU A 119 -29.10 17.78 10.76
N ALA A 120 -29.85 16.98 10.00
CA ALA A 120 -30.40 17.36 8.71
C ALA A 120 -31.42 18.51 8.82
N ALA A 121 -32.35 18.41 9.78
CA ALA A 121 -33.37 19.42 10.02
C ALA A 121 -32.77 20.76 10.46
N GLU A 122 -31.81 20.73 11.39
CA GLU A 122 -31.11 21.92 11.87
C GLU A 122 -30.39 22.64 10.72
N LEU A 123 -29.66 21.88 9.90
CA LEU A 123 -28.94 22.41 8.75
C LEU A 123 -29.90 23.06 7.73
N CYS A 124 -31.02 22.39 7.42
CA CYS A 124 -32.03 22.93 6.52
C CYS A 124 -32.69 24.20 7.05
N ILE A 125 -33.06 24.24 8.33
CA ILE A 125 -33.73 25.38 8.95
C ILE A 125 -32.81 26.60 8.93
N LYS A 126 -31.55 26.42 9.38
CA LYS A 126 -30.54 27.49 9.40
C LYS A 126 -30.36 28.11 8.02
N THR A 127 -30.14 27.29 6.99
CA THR A 127 -29.91 27.79 5.63
C THR A 127 -31.16 28.35 4.97
N SER A 128 -32.35 27.83 5.29
CA SER A 128 -33.62 28.39 4.80
C SER A 128 -33.89 29.81 5.33
N ALA A 129 -33.32 30.16 6.49
CA ALA A 129 -33.41 31.50 7.06
C ALA A 129 -32.43 32.48 6.41
N GLU A 130 -31.27 31.99 5.94
CA GLU A 130 -30.20 32.79 5.35
C GLU A 130 -30.34 32.99 3.83
N THR A 131 -31.02 32.07 3.12
CA THR A 131 -31.15 32.13 1.65
C THR A 131 -32.26 33.06 1.15
N THR A 132 -31.99 33.74 0.04
CA THR A 132 -32.95 34.61 -0.69
C THR A 132 -33.65 33.91 -1.86
N ASP A 133 -33.27 32.67 -2.19
CA ASP A 133 -33.89 31.88 -3.26
C ASP A 133 -35.13 31.13 -2.73
N ASP A 134 -36.31 31.55 -3.18
CA ASP A 134 -37.60 30.96 -2.77
C ASP A 134 -37.77 29.49 -3.18
N ALA A 135 -37.21 29.07 -4.33
CA ALA A 135 -37.30 27.70 -4.80
C ALA A 135 -36.45 26.77 -3.92
N LEU A 136 -35.23 27.21 -3.60
CA LEU A 136 -34.35 26.49 -2.67
C LEU A 136 -34.93 26.46 -1.25
N LYS A 137 -35.46 27.59 -0.76
CA LYS A 137 -36.09 27.70 0.56
C LYS A 137 -37.24 26.71 0.72
N THR A 138 -38.04 26.53 -0.33
CA THR A 138 -39.12 25.54 -0.37
C THR A 138 -38.58 24.11 -0.25
N LYS A 139 -37.53 23.76 -1.01
CA LYS A 139 -36.87 22.44 -0.93
C LYS A 139 -36.30 22.16 0.45
N LEU A 140 -35.58 23.12 1.04
CA LEU A 140 -34.97 22.98 2.38
C LEU A 140 -36.04 22.79 3.46
N ARG A 141 -37.14 23.55 3.42
CA ARG A 141 -38.26 23.39 4.36
C ARG A 141 -38.92 22.02 4.24
N HIS A 142 -39.13 21.55 3.01
CA HIS A 142 -39.68 20.21 2.79
C HIS A 142 -38.78 19.11 3.36
N LEU A 143 -37.47 19.23 3.17
CA LEU A 143 -36.49 18.27 3.69
C LEU A 143 -36.41 18.29 5.23
N ALA A 144 -36.47 19.49 5.83
CA ALA A 144 -36.56 19.63 7.28
C ALA A 144 -37.82 18.98 7.86
N ASP A 145 -38.97 19.19 7.23
CA ASP A 145 -40.26 18.62 7.65
C ASP A 145 -40.24 17.09 7.58
N GLN A 146 -39.69 16.52 6.50
CA GLN A 146 -39.50 15.07 6.36
C GLN A 146 -38.61 14.51 7.48
N ALA A 147 -37.47 15.16 7.75
CA ALA A 147 -36.53 14.74 8.78
C ALA A 147 -37.17 14.79 10.18
N LEU A 148 -37.83 15.91 10.53
CA LEU A 148 -38.48 16.08 11.83
C LEU A 148 -39.62 15.09 12.03
N THR A 149 -40.52 14.96 11.04
CA THR A 149 -41.64 14.01 11.09
C THR A 149 -41.16 12.59 11.34
N ARG A 150 -40.07 12.18 10.68
CA ARG A 150 -39.51 10.85 10.87
C ARG A 150 -38.83 10.69 12.24
N ALA A 151 -38.08 11.69 12.69
CA ALA A 151 -37.46 11.69 14.02
C ALA A 151 -38.50 11.59 15.16
N GLU A 152 -39.61 12.33 15.05
CA GLU A 152 -40.71 12.29 16.02
C GLU A 152 -41.39 10.92 16.05
N LYS A 153 -41.62 10.31 14.88
CA LYS A 153 -42.18 8.96 14.78
C LYS A 153 -41.30 7.91 15.49
N LEU A 154 -39.98 8.04 15.38
CA LEU A 154 -39.03 7.15 16.06
C LEU A 154 -38.95 7.41 17.58
N LYS A 155 -39.10 8.66 18.02
CA LYS A 155 -39.17 9.02 19.45
C LYS A 155 -40.48 8.58 20.11
N GLY A 156 -41.58 8.55 19.35
CA GLY A 156 -42.92 8.14 19.83
C GLY A 156 -43.08 6.63 20.07
N THR A 157 -42.14 5.81 19.62
CA THR A 157 -42.09 4.36 19.89
C THR A 157 -41.15 4.07 21.07
N SER A 158 -41.67 4.06 22.30
CA SER A 158 -40.95 3.47 23.45
C SER A 158 -40.91 1.94 23.36
N PRO A 159 -39.85 1.26 23.84
CA PRO A 159 -39.71 -0.18 23.76
C PRO A 159 -40.41 -0.86 24.94
N ASP A 160 -41.66 -1.26 24.73
CA ASP A 160 -42.37 -2.16 25.64
C ASP A 160 -42.95 -3.34 24.83
N ALA A 161 -42.09 -4.27 24.42
CA ALA A 161 -42.45 -5.65 24.10
C ALA A 161 -41.21 -6.54 23.86
N ALA A 162 -41.21 -7.69 24.53
CA ALA A 162 -40.40 -8.89 24.34
C ALA A 162 -39.02 -8.97 25.03
N LEU A 163 -39.07 -9.34 26.31
CA LEU A 163 -38.08 -10.21 26.95
C LEU A 163 -38.10 -11.60 26.26
N GLY A 164 -36.94 -12.02 25.75
CA GLY A 164 -36.70 -13.37 25.29
C GLY A 164 -35.20 -13.65 25.31
N GLU A 165 -34.74 -14.30 26.38
CA GLU A 165 -33.38 -14.80 26.51
C GLU A 165 -33.01 -15.71 25.32
N SER A 166 -31.95 -15.39 24.58
CA SER A 166 -31.16 -16.40 23.89
C SER A 166 -29.71 -15.94 23.73
N GLY A 167 -28.79 -16.78 24.21
CA GLY A 167 -27.38 -16.46 24.36
C GLY A 167 -26.64 -16.11 23.08
N PHE A 168 -25.58 -15.33 23.24
CA PHE A 168 -24.59 -15.00 22.23
C PHE A 168 -24.09 -16.26 21.50
N ARG A 169 -24.66 -16.53 20.32
CA ARG A 169 -23.99 -17.27 19.26
C ARG A 169 -23.60 -16.29 18.17
N CYS A 170 -22.30 -16.07 18.05
CA CYS A 170 -21.69 -15.41 16.90
C CYS A 170 -22.01 -16.23 15.65
N VAL A 171 -22.88 -15.71 14.79
CA VAL A 171 -23.03 -16.18 13.42
C VAL A 171 -22.33 -15.14 12.56
N SER A 172 -21.17 -15.52 12.03
CA SER A 172 -20.49 -14.83 10.95
C SER A 172 -21.44 -14.74 9.76
N ARG A 173 -22.11 -13.61 9.58
CA ARG A 173 -22.68 -13.24 8.28
C ARG A 173 -21.54 -12.65 7.48
N ASP A 174 -20.83 -13.55 6.80
CA ASP A 174 -20.16 -13.19 5.55
C ASP A 174 -21.25 -12.61 4.64
N SER A 175 -21.20 -11.30 4.43
CA SER A 175 -21.93 -10.64 3.35
C SER A 175 -21.50 -11.30 2.05
N ALA A 176 -22.38 -12.17 1.55
CA ALA A 176 -22.23 -12.91 0.33
C ALA A 176 -22.25 -11.97 -0.88
N THR A 177 -21.08 -11.52 -1.31
CA THR A 177 -20.82 -11.11 -2.69
C THR A 177 -19.45 -11.63 -3.11
N ASN A 178 -19.47 -12.88 -3.59
CA ASN A 178 -18.58 -13.51 -4.56
C ASN A 178 -18.53 -15.01 -4.25
N ALA A 179 -18.98 -15.83 -5.19
CA ALA A 179 -18.66 -17.25 -5.22
C ALA A 179 -17.15 -17.41 -5.46
N ALA A 180 -16.36 -17.23 -4.40
CA ALA A 180 -14.98 -17.61 -4.30
C ALA A 180 -14.90 -18.61 -3.15
N VAL A 181 -14.28 -19.76 -3.39
CA VAL A 181 -14.04 -20.82 -2.40
C VAL A 181 -13.67 -20.19 -1.06
N SER A 182 -14.47 -20.44 -0.01
CA SER A 182 -14.22 -19.98 1.35
C SER A 182 -12.78 -20.32 1.75
N ARG A 183 -11.89 -19.32 1.72
CA ARG A 183 -10.47 -19.51 2.02
C ARG A 183 -10.33 -19.90 3.49
N GLN A 184 -9.75 -21.06 3.74
CA GLN A 184 -9.53 -21.54 5.10
C GLN A 184 -8.26 -20.91 5.68
N VAL A 185 -8.39 -20.24 6.82
CA VAL A 185 -7.25 -19.73 7.58
C VAL A 185 -6.71 -20.88 8.42
N SER A 186 -5.50 -21.36 8.10
CA SER A 186 -4.90 -22.54 8.76
C SER A 186 -4.34 -22.27 10.17
N GLY A 187 -4.68 -21.15 10.80
CA GLY A 187 -4.13 -20.74 12.12
C GLY A 187 -5.13 -19.98 12.99
N GLY A 188 -4.67 -19.44 14.12
CA GLY A 188 -5.52 -18.76 15.10
C GLY A 188 -6.28 -17.55 14.52
N SER A 189 -7.52 -17.36 14.95
CA SER A 189 -8.40 -16.27 14.48
C SER A 189 -8.04 -14.89 15.03
N ALA A 190 -7.16 -14.81 16.03
CA ALA A 190 -6.76 -13.58 16.70
C ALA A 190 -5.24 -13.36 16.63
N TYR A 191 -4.82 -12.10 16.58
CA TYR A 191 -3.41 -11.72 16.61
C TYR A 191 -2.79 -12.01 17.98
N THR A 192 -1.56 -12.52 17.96
CA THR A 192 -0.74 -12.64 19.18
C THR A 192 -0.33 -11.26 19.70
N ARG A 193 0.05 -11.16 20.98
CA ARG A 193 0.55 -9.90 21.58
C ARG A 193 1.74 -9.32 20.80
N GLU A 194 2.65 -10.17 20.34
CA GLU A 194 3.78 -9.75 19.49
C GLU A 194 3.33 -9.17 18.16
N GLU A 195 2.35 -9.80 17.50
CA GLU A 195 1.80 -9.31 16.23
C GLU A 195 1.12 -7.96 16.41
N LEU A 196 0.35 -7.79 17.49
CA LEU A 196 -0.27 -6.51 17.83
C LEU A 196 0.78 -5.41 18.07
N LEU A 197 1.91 -5.73 18.71
CA LEU A 197 3.00 -4.76 18.91
C LEU A 197 3.62 -4.33 17.58
N VAL A 198 3.91 -5.29 16.68
CA VAL A 198 4.45 -5.00 15.35
C VAL A 198 3.47 -4.19 14.53
N LEU A 199 2.20 -4.62 14.47
CA LEU A 199 1.17 -3.92 13.71
C LEU A 199 0.96 -2.50 14.23
N ARG A 200 0.95 -2.30 15.55
CA ARG A 200 0.85 -0.97 16.17
C ARG A 200 2.05 -0.11 15.80
N SER A 201 3.28 -0.60 15.99
CA SER A 201 4.48 0.19 15.69
C SER A 201 4.58 0.56 14.22
N THR A 202 4.14 -0.32 13.31
CA THR A 202 4.14 -0.06 11.86
C THR A 202 2.82 0.50 11.34
N SER A 203 1.94 1.00 12.22
CA SER A 203 0.77 1.79 11.83
C SER A 203 1.11 3.25 11.61
N THR A 204 2.19 3.73 12.23
CA THR A 204 2.72 5.07 11.95
C THR A 204 3.63 5.01 10.73
N VAL A 205 3.18 5.60 9.62
CA VAL A 205 3.93 5.71 8.36
C VAL A 205 4.06 7.19 8.03
N ASN A 206 5.27 7.69 7.83
CA ASN A 206 5.54 9.11 7.58
C ASN A 206 4.95 10.04 8.65
N GLY A 207 5.00 9.60 9.92
CA GLY A 207 4.44 10.34 11.05
C GLY A 207 2.90 10.36 11.14
N ARG A 208 2.19 9.70 10.21
CA ARG A 208 0.73 9.60 10.18
C ARG A 208 0.28 8.20 10.56
N GLU A 209 -0.83 8.09 11.26
CA GLU A 209 -1.36 6.81 11.74
C GLU A 209 -2.38 6.20 10.76
N TYR A 210 -2.13 4.96 10.35
CA TYR A 210 -3.01 4.14 9.52
C TYR A 210 -3.21 2.79 10.20
N VAL A 211 -4.27 2.65 10.99
CA VAL A 211 -4.54 1.40 11.72
C VAL A 211 -5.08 0.30 10.79
N PRO A 212 -4.91 -0.99 11.14
CA PRO A 212 -5.56 -2.08 10.44
C PRO A 212 -7.06 -1.84 10.27
N PHE A 213 -7.58 -2.17 9.09
CA PHE A 213 -9.02 -2.12 8.81
C PHE A 213 -9.72 -3.27 9.54
N MET A 214 -10.73 -2.95 10.33
CA MET A 214 -11.50 -3.89 11.14
C MET A 214 -13.00 -3.80 10.81
N ALA A 215 -13.78 -4.82 11.18
CA ALA A 215 -15.21 -4.85 10.89
C ALA A 215 -15.99 -3.64 11.48
N ILE A 216 -15.50 -3.05 12.58
CA ILE A 216 -16.09 -1.84 13.17
C ILE A 216 -15.97 -0.61 12.25
N ASP A 217 -14.98 -0.57 11.37
CA ASP A 217 -14.79 0.54 10.42
C ASP A 217 -15.88 0.57 9.34
N LEU A 218 -16.62 -0.52 9.15
CA LEU A 218 -17.82 -0.53 8.28
C LEU A 218 -18.93 0.37 8.83
N LYS A 219 -18.86 0.75 10.11
CA LYS A 219 -19.79 1.66 10.79
C LYS A 219 -19.24 3.09 10.92
N GLU A 220 -18.18 3.43 10.20
CA GLU A 220 -17.60 4.77 10.22
C GLU A 220 -18.63 5.84 9.80
N LYS A 221 -18.77 6.93 10.58
CA LYS A 221 -19.68 8.03 10.25
C LYS A 221 -19.09 8.90 9.14
N PHE A 222 -19.85 9.09 8.06
CA PHE A 222 -19.46 9.91 6.91
C PHE A 222 -20.27 11.19 6.74
N ALA A 223 -21.47 11.27 7.32
CA ALA A 223 -22.33 12.43 7.24
C ALA A 223 -22.06 13.40 8.40
N TYR A 224 -21.91 14.68 8.08
CA TYR A 224 -21.62 15.76 9.02
C TYR A 224 -22.34 17.05 8.58
N SER A 225 -22.70 17.90 9.53
CA SER A 225 -23.27 19.22 9.24
C SER A 225 -22.25 20.16 8.58
N LEU A 226 -20.99 20.10 9.02
CA LEU A 226 -19.87 20.85 8.44
C LEU A 226 -19.02 19.96 7.52
N PRO A 227 -18.43 20.53 6.44
CA PRO A 227 -17.49 19.79 5.60
C PRO A 227 -16.31 19.28 6.41
N PHE A 228 -15.95 18.02 6.20
CA PHE A 228 -14.82 17.37 6.83
C PHE A 228 -13.51 17.91 6.24
N THR A 229 -12.54 18.15 7.12
CA THR A 229 -11.17 18.51 6.77
C THR A 229 -10.24 17.52 7.45
N ASP A 230 -9.23 17.08 6.71
CA ASP A 230 -8.25 16.12 7.18
C ASP A 230 -7.37 16.75 8.27
N LYS A 231 -7.26 16.08 9.41
CA LYS A 231 -6.44 16.54 10.54
C LYS A 231 -4.95 16.69 10.19
N ASP A 232 -4.49 15.96 9.18
CA ASP A 232 -3.10 15.99 8.73
C ASP A 232 -2.82 17.14 7.74
N GLY A 233 -3.85 17.92 7.39
CA GLY A 233 -3.78 19.05 6.46
C GLY A 233 -3.56 18.65 5.01
N PHE A 234 -3.21 19.63 4.18
CA PHE A 234 -2.95 19.43 2.76
C PHE A 234 -1.67 18.64 2.49
N LEU A 235 -1.71 17.76 1.48
CA LEU A 235 -0.55 16.96 1.08
C LEU A 235 0.53 17.82 0.46
N LEU A 236 1.79 17.46 0.71
CA LEU A 236 2.94 18.11 0.09
C LEU A 236 2.90 17.91 -1.42
N LEU A 237 2.89 19.01 -2.18
CA LEU A 237 2.90 19.03 -3.64
C LEU A 237 4.30 18.75 -4.19
N ALA A 238 4.36 18.02 -5.31
CA ALA A 238 5.58 17.85 -6.08
C ALA A 238 6.07 19.21 -6.67
N PRO A 239 7.36 19.38 -6.96
CA PRO A 239 7.90 20.60 -7.59
C PRO A 239 7.11 21.05 -8.83
N LYS A 240 6.82 20.13 -9.76
CA LYS A 240 6.03 20.41 -10.97
C LYS A 240 4.58 20.83 -10.69
N GLN A 241 4.00 20.38 -9.58
CA GLN A 241 2.67 20.81 -9.16
C GLN A 241 2.73 22.21 -8.54
N LYS A 242 3.73 22.48 -7.66
CA LYS A 242 3.92 23.79 -7.01
C LYS A 242 3.99 24.94 -8.03
N GLU A 243 4.66 24.75 -9.16
CA GLU A 243 4.76 25.76 -10.23
C GLU A 243 3.39 26.16 -10.83
N LYS A 244 2.50 25.19 -10.97
CA LYS A 244 1.19 25.33 -11.62
C LYS A 244 0.05 25.57 -10.64
N PHE A 245 0.29 25.32 -9.35
CA PHE A 245 -0.69 25.36 -8.28
C PHE A 245 -1.32 26.76 -8.14
N ALA A 246 -2.64 26.76 -7.98
CA ALA A 246 -3.42 27.96 -7.72
C ALA A 246 -4.13 27.87 -6.37
N ARG A 247 -4.86 26.77 -6.13
CA ARG A 247 -5.66 26.57 -4.91
C ARG A 247 -5.98 25.10 -4.68
N TRP A 248 -6.40 24.78 -3.46
CA TRP A 248 -7.12 23.56 -3.15
C TRP A 248 -8.61 23.79 -3.39
N ALA A 249 -9.32 22.82 -3.96
CA ALA A 249 -10.75 22.90 -4.23
C ALA A 249 -11.44 21.56 -3.94
N ARG A 250 -12.70 21.60 -3.51
CA ARG A 250 -13.55 20.41 -3.38
C ARG A 250 -14.23 20.07 -4.73
N PRO A 251 -14.70 18.83 -4.93
CA PRO A 251 -15.42 18.43 -6.14
C PRO A 251 -16.62 19.33 -6.48
N GLU A 252 -17.37 19.79 -5.48
CA GLU A 252 -18.52 20.70 -5.66
C GLU A 252 -18.15 22.08 -6.22
N GLU A 253 -16.89 22.49 -6.07
CA GLU A 253 -16.37 23.74 -6.65
C GLU A 253 -15.88 23.55 -8.10
N LEU A 254 -15.72 22.30 -8.53
CA LEU A 254 -15.14 21.93 -9.83
C LEU A 254 -16.20 21.38 -10.80
N SER A 255 -17.26 20.76 -10.28
CA SER A 255 -18.36 20.18 -11.04
C SER A 255 -19.71 20.55 -10.42
N ARG A 256 -20.72 20.74 -11.29
CA ARG A 256 -22.11 20.99 -10.88
C ARG A 256 -22.84 19.73 -10.39
N ASP A 257 -22.37 18.55 -10.79
CA ASP A 257 -22.96 17.26 -10.42
C ASP A 257 -21.82 16.27 -10.10
N PRO A 258 -21.11 16.47 -8.98
CA PRO A 258 -20.00 15.62 -8.61
C PRO A 258 -20.48 14.21 -8.25
N LYS A 259 -19.81 13.22 -8.81
CA LYS A 259 -20.04 11.79 -8.63
C LYS A 259 -18.76 11.13 -8.16
N MET A 260 -18.93 10.12 -7.31
CA MET A 260 -17.82 9.26 -6.90
C MET A 260 -17.35 8.45 -8.10
N ILE A 261 -18.26 7.67 -8.69
CA ILE A 261 -18.05 6.89 -9.91
C ILE A 261 -19.29 7.05 -10.78
N GLU A 262 -19.11 7.48 -12.03
CA GLU A 262 -20.16 7.48 -13.05
C GLU A 262 -20.08 6.20 -13.88
N LEU A 263 -18.86 5.84 -14.29
CA LEU A 263 -18.58 4.58 -14.97
C LEU A 263 -17.17 4.11 -14.62
N ILE A 264 -17.04 2.91 -14.07
CA ILE A 264 -15.73 2.30 -13.87
C ILE A 264 -15.12 1.96 -15.24
N ASP A 265 -14.18 2.79 -15.68
CA ASP A 265 -13.55 2.65 -16.98
C ASP A 265 -12.06 2.97 -16.93
N CYS A 266 -11.26 2.13 -17.59
CA CYS A 266 -9.81 2.35 -17.65
C CYS A 266 -9.42 3.42 -18.68
N PHE A 267 -10.27 3.66 -19.69
CA PHE A 267 -9.97 4.62 -20.75
C PHE A 267 -10.14 6.08 -20.33
N SER A 268 -10.98 6.35 -19.31
CA SER A 268 -11.18 7.70 -18.78
C SER A 268 -10.03 8.19 -17.90
N ILE A 269 -9.15 7.30 -17.45
CA ILE A 269 -8.04 7.64 -16.55
C ILE A 269 -6.96 8.41 -17.30
N GLN A 270 -6.61 9.58 -16.78
CA GLN A 270 -5.55 10.45 -17.27
C GLN A 270 -4.61 10.89 -16.14
N GLN A 271 -3.30 10.80 -16.40
CA GLN A 271 -2.26 11.32 -15.51
C GLN A 271 -1.89 12.76 -15.88
N THR A 272 -1.56 13.56 -14.86
CA THR A 272 -1.11 14.96 -15.02
C THR A 272 0.38 15.09 -14.73
N CYS A 273 0.79 16.07 -13.91
CA CYS A 273 2.18 16.30 -13.56
C CYS A 273 2.65 15.47 -12.34
N VAL A 274 1.85 14.51 -11.90
CA VAL A 274 2.19 13.57 -10.81
C VAL A 274 3.30 12.62 -11.26
N SER A 275 4.24 12.32 -10.36
CA SER A 275 5.42 11.49 -10.60
C SER A 275 5.16 9.99 -10.63
N ASP A 276 4.15 9.48 -9.92
CA ASP A 276 3.90 8.03 -9.78
C ASP A 276 2.98 7.46 -10.88
N CYS A 277 3.55 7.25 -12.07
CA CYS A 277 2.85 6.61 -13.19
C CYS A 277 2.52 5.13 -12.95
N SER A 278 3.29 4.42 -12.13
CA SER A 278 3.03 3.02 -11.78
C SER A 278 1.72 2.83 -11.04
N PHE A 279 1.37 3.76 -10.15
CA PHE A 279 0.11 3.70 -9.42
C PHE A 279 -1.10 3.95 -10.34
N VAL A 280 -1.00 4.90 -11.26
CA VAL A 280 -2.08 5.21 -12.22
C VAL A 280 -2.31 4.04 -13.18
N ALA A 281 -1.23 3.39 -13.67
CA ALA A 281 -1.35 2.16 -14.45
C ALA A 281 -2.04 1.03 -13.65
N SER A 282 -1.73 0.92 -12.36
CA SER A 282 -2.33 -0.07 -11.46
C SER A 282 -3.82 0.16 -11.24
N ILE A 283 -4.25 1.42 -11.13
CA ILE A 283 -5.66 1.80 -11.12
C ILE A 283 -6.33 1.38 -12.44
N ALA A 284 -5.71 1.65 -13.58
CA ALA A 284 -6.28 1.34 -14.90
C ALA A 284 -6.51 -0.17 -15.10
N VAL A 285 -5.53 -1.01 -14.73
CA VAL A 285 -5.68 -2.47 -14.83
C VAL A 285 -6.75 -2.99 -13.87
N SER A 286 -6.84 -2.42 -12.66
CA SER A 286 -7.86 -2.80 -11.67
C SER A 286 -9.28 -2.40 -12.10
N ALA A 287 -9.45 -1.21 -12.68
CA ALA A 287 -10.73 -0.75 -13.23
C ALA A 287 -11.17 -1.61 -14.43
N LEU A 288 -10.24 -1.96 -15.32
CA LEU A 288 -10.52 -2.85 -16.44
C LEU A 288 -10.96 -4.23 -15.96
N TYR A 289 -10.29 -4.80 -14.97
CA TYR A 289 -10.64 -6.09 -14.39
C TYR A 289 -12.09 -6.08 -13.89
N GLU A 290 -12.44 -5.07 -13.10
CA GLU A 290 -13.79 -4.94 -12.55
C GLU A 290 -14.85 -4.81 -13.65
N LYS A 291 -14.57 -4.00 -14.69
CA LYS A 291 -15.45 -3.85 -15.85
C LYS A 291 -15.64 -5.17 -16.61
N ARG A 292 -14.56 -5.94 -16.82
CA ARG A 292 -14.53 -7.18 -17.63
C ARG A 292 -15.17 -8.36 -16.90
N PHE A 293 -14.81 -8.57 -15.63
CA PHE A 293 -15.21 -9.75 -14.86
C PHE A 293 -16.39 -9.51 -13.92
N LYS A 294 -16.87 -8.27 -13.79
CA LYS A 294 -17.96 -7.87 -12.87
C LYS A 294 -17.67 -8.25 -11.42
N LYS A 295 -16.39 -8.20 -11.05
CA LYS A 295 -15.89 -8.47 -9.68
C LYS A 295 -15.26 -7.20 -9.13
N ARG A 296 -15.78 -6.74 -7.99
CA ARG A 296 -15.34 -5.50 -7.34
C ARG A 296 -13.88 -5.59 -6.91
N LEU A 297 -13.05 -4.64 -7.34
CA LEU A 297 -11.70 -4.39 -6.84
C LEU A 297 -11.59 -2.94 -6.36
N ILE A 298 -11.83 -1.98 -7.26
CA ILE A 298 -11.74 -0.55 -6.97
C ILE A 298 -12.94 -0.09 -6.17
N THR A 299 -14.16 -0.48 -6.57
CA THR A 299 -15.37 -0.08 -5.82
C THR A 299 -15.39 -0.65 -4.41
N ASP A 300 -14.71 -1.77 -4.16
CA ASP A 300 -14.68 -2.38 -2.83
C ASP A 300 -13.82 -1.62 -1.81
N ILE A 301 -12.85 -0.82 -2.28
CA ILE A 301 -11.93 -0.10 -1.39
C ILE A 301 -12.37 1.32 -1.04
N ILE A 302 -13.43 1.84 -1.66
CA ILE A 302 -13.89 3.23 -1.51
C ILE A 302 -15.13 3.29 -0.61
N PHE A 303 -15.13 4.19 0.37
CA PHE A 303 -16.24 4.47 1.28
C PHE A 303 -16.47 5.99 1.39
N PRO A 304 -17.72 6.46 1.61
CA PRO A 304 -18.92 5.69 1.96
C PRO A 304 -19.52 4.86 0.81
N LYS A 305 -20.32 3.85 1.17
CA LYS A 305 -21.04 2.99 0.25
C LYS A 305 -22.55 3.07 0.49
N ASN A 306 -23.34 2.91 -0.56
CA ASN A 306 -24.79 2.71 -0.44
C ASN A 306 -25.12 1.27 0.01
N ARG A 307 -26.42 0.96 0.14
CA ARG A 307 -26.93 -0.37 0.49
C ARG A 307 -26.50 -1.50 -0.45
N ASN A 308 -26.25 -1.19 -1.73
CA ASN A 308 -25.77 -2.17 -2.70
C ASN A 308 -24.25 -2.40 -2.59
N GLY A 309 -23.57 -1.67 -1.71
CA GLY A 309 -22.11 -1.68 -1.55
C GLY A 309 -21.37 -0.91 -2.65
N ASP A 310 -22.06 -0.05 -3.40
CA ASP A 310 -21.43 0.83 -4.38
C ASP A 310 -20.97 2.13 -3.71
N PRO A 311 -19.78 2.65 -4.04
CA PRO A 311 -19.26 3.87 -3.46
C PRO A 311 -20.08 5.08 -3.91
N VAL A 312 -20.37 6.00 -2.98
CA VAL A 312 -21.21 7.17 -3.23
C VAL A 312 -20.47 8.47 -2.98
N TYR A 313 -20.88 9.51 -3.70
CA TYR A 313 -20.37 10.85 -3.47
C TYR A 313 -20.82 11.33 -2.09
N ASN A 314 -19.88 11.84 -1.30
CA ASN A 314 -20.13 12.41 -0.01
C ASN A 314 -19.93 13.94 -0.05
N PRO A 315 -21.00 14.74 -0.01
CA PRO A 315 -20.92 16.21 0.03
C PRO A 315 -20.36 16.75 1.35
N CYS A 316 -20.27 15.92 2.39
CA CYS A 316 -19.55 16.27 3.62
C CYS A 316 -18.04 16.14 3.44
N GLY A 317 -17.54 15.63 2.31
CA GLY A 317 -16.13 15.63 1.95
C GLY A 317 -15.23 14.67 2.73
N LYS A 318 -15.80 13.72 3.49
CA LYS A 318 -15.03 12.66 4.19
C LYS A 318 -15.06 11.37 3.38
N TYR A 319 -13.89 10.78 3.15
CA TYR A 319 -13.77 9.47 2.51
C TYR A 319 -12.84 8.56 3.30
N MET A 320 -13.08 7.25 3.20
CA MET A 320 -12.20 6.21 3.73
C MET A 320 -11.81 5.30 2.57
N ILE A 321 -10.50 5.14 2.35
CA ILE A 321 -9.94 4.24 1.35
C ILE A 321 -9.24 3.08 2.06
N LYS A 322 -9.53 1.85 1.66
CA LYS A 322 -8.93 0.62 2.18
C LYS A 322 -7.74 0.22 1.32
N LEU A 323 -6.51 0.33 1.84
CA LEU A 323 -5.28 -0.06 1.14
C LEU A 323 -4.52 -1.15 1.90
N HIS A 324 -3.86 -2.04 1.17
CA HIS A 324 -3.02 -3.11 1.69
C HIS A 324 -1.58 -2.64 1.92
N ILE A 325 -1.31 -2.15 3.12
CA ILE A 325 0.00 -1.58 3.49
C ILE A 325 0.59 -2.40 4.63
N ASN A 326 1.88 -2.75 4.52
CA ASN A 326 2.59 -3.53 5.54
C ASN A 326 1.90 -4.88 5.84
N GLY A 327 1.53 -5.61 4.78
CA GLY A 327 1.01 -6.98 4.85
C GLY A 327 -0.46 -7.13 5.22
N ILE A 328 -1.18 -6.04 5.46
CA ILE A 328 -2.55 -6.01 5.97
C ILE A 328 -3.36 -4.85 5.37
N ALA A 329 -4.69 -5.01 5.28
CA ALA A 329 -5.58 -3.92 4.92
C ALA A 329 -5.60 -2.86 6.04
N ARG A 330 -5.50 -1.59 5.67
CA ARG A 330 -5.51 -0.42 6.56
C ARG A 330 -6.53 0.59 6.09
N LYS A 331 -7.09 1.35 7.03
CA LYS A 331 -8.00 2.45 6.71
C LYS A 331 -7.23 3.75 6.53
N ILE A 332 -7.50 4.45 5.44
CA ILE A 332 -6.93 5.75 5.13
C ILE A 332 -8.09 6.73 5.04
N ILE A 333 -8.18 7.62 6.03
CA ILE A 333 -9.16 8.72 6.02
C ILE A 333 -8.55 9.91 5.28
N ILE A 334 -9.31 10.47 4.35
CA ILE A 334 -8.97 11.69 3.61
C ILE A 334 -10.18 12.65 3.60
N ASP A 335 -9.88 13.94 3.48
CA ASP A 335 -10.85 14.88 2.93
C ASP A 335 -10.83 14.88 1.38
N ASP A 336 -11.68 15.67 0.75
CA ASP A 336 -11.81 15.76 -0.71
C ASP A 336 -11.20 17.02 -1.35
N TYR A 337 -10.35 17.76 -0.63
CA TYR A 337 -9.59 18.84 -1.27
C TYR A 337 -8.58 18.29 -2.29
N LEU A 338 -8.65 18.77 -3.53
CA LEU A 338 -7.75 18.40 -4.60
C LEU A 338 -6.93 19.60 -5.08
N PRO A 339 -5.66 19.39 -5.49
CA PRO A 339 -4.81 20.49 -5.96
C PRO A 339 -5.23 20.91 -7.37
N VAL A 340 -5.47 22.21 -7.56
CA VAL A 340 -5.98 22.79 -8.80
C VAL A 340 -5.03 23.86 -9.32
N GLY A 341 -4.82 23.84 -10.64
CA GLY A 341 -3.96 24.78 -11.34
C GLY A 341 -4.67 26.06 -11.77
N ARG A 342 -3.91 26.97 -12.37
CA ARG A 342 -4.38 28.32 -12.76
C ARG A 342 -5.53 28.36 -13.78
N HIS A 343 -5.76 27.28 -14.51
CA HIS A 343 -6.85 27.13 -15.49
C HIS A 343 -7.98 26.22 -14.99
N ASN A 344 -8.12 26.10 -13.66
CA ASN A 344 -9.11 25.25 -13.00
C ASN A 344 -9.02 23.75 -13.37
N GLN A 345 -7.83 23.30 -13.74
CA GLN A 345 -7.51 21.90 -14.03
C GLN A 345 -6.93 21.20 -12.81
N LEU A 346 -7.26 19.93 -12.61
CA LEU A 346 -6.68 19.11 -11.55
C LEU A 346 -5.17 18.91 -11.80
N LEU A 347 -4.38 18.95 -10.73
CA LEU A 347 -2.94 18.67 -10.73
C LEU A 347 -2.61 17.26 -10.21
N CYS A 348 -3.64 16.48 -9.93
CA CYS A 348 -3.60 15.04 -9.62
C CYS A 348 -4.10 14.24 -10.84
N SER A 349 -4.03 12.91 -10.79
CA SER A 349 -4.67 12.07 -11.82
C SER A 349 -6.19 12.20 -11.75
N PHE A 350 -6.86 12.16 -12.90
CA PHE A 350 -8.28 12.51 -13.02
C PHE A 350 -9.00 11.69 -14.09
N SER A 351 -10.33 11.78 -14.10
CA SER A 351 -11.20 11.18 -15.11
C SER A 351 -11.46 12.18 -16.24
N SER A 352 -11.44 11.75 -17.49
CA SER A 352 -11.93 12.55 -18.62
C SER A 352 -13.43 12.86 -18.49
N ASN A 353 -14.17 12.06 -17.70
CA ASN A 353 -15.52 12.39 -17.25
C ASN A 353 -15.45 13.44 -16.13
N LYS A 354 -15.76 14.69 -16.46
CA LYS A 354 -15.57 15.87 -15.58
C LYS A 354 -16.33 15.82 -14.24
N ASN A 355 -17.32 14.95 -14.12
CA ASN A 355 -18.12 14.78 -12.93
C ASN A 355 -17.58 13.69 -11.99
N GLU A 356 -16.55 12.95 -12.40
CA GLU A 356 -16.08 11.75 -11.69
C GLU A 356 -14.76 11.98 -10.95
N PHE A 357 -14.70 11.66 -9.65
CA PHE A 357 -13.57 12.02 -8.79
C PHE A 357 -12.84 10.86 -8.10
N TRP A 358 -13.22 9.60 -8.32
CA TRP A 358 -12.59 8.46 -7.65
C TRP A 358 -11.10 8.29 -7.93
N ILE A 359 -10.64 8.60 -9.13
CA ILE A 359 -9.22 8.48 -9.50
C ILE A 359 -8.38 9.40 -8.62
N SER A 360 -8.81 10.67 -8.51
CA SER A 360 -8.11 11.69 -7.74
C SER A 360 -8.12 11.39 -6.24
N LEU A 361 -9.24 10.87 -5.71
CA LEU A 361 -9.36 10.53 -4.29
C LEU A 361 -8.58 9.27 -3.91
N VAL A 362 -8.57 8.23 -4.77
CA VAL A 362 -7.77 7.02 -4.54
C VAL A 362 -6.27 7.34 -4.64
N GLU A 363 -5.85 8.15 -5.62
CA GLU A 363 -4.47 8.66 -5.70
C GLU A 363 -4.10 9.48 -4.46
N LYS A 364 -4.96 10.40 -4.02
CA LYS A 364 -4.73 11.19 -2.81
C LYS A 364 -4.53 10.32 -1.58
N ALA A 365 -5.34 9.29 -1.38
CA ALA A 365 -5.18 8.37 -0.25
C ALA A 365 -3.84 7.64 -0.30
N TYR A 366 -3.41 7.20 -1.48
CA TYR A 366 -2.12 6.55 -1.64
C TYR A 366 -0.94 7.52 -1.41
N MET A 367 -0.98 8.70 -2.01
CA MET A 367 0.01 9.76 -1.81
C MET A 367 0.09 10.21 -0.34
N LYS A 368 -1.05 10.22 0.37
CA LYS A 368 -1.08 10.49 1.81
C LYS A 368 -0.23 9.48 2.59
N VAL A 369 -0.36 8.18 2.29
CA VAL A 369 0.46 7.12 2.89
C VAL A 369 1.93 7.27 2.49
N MET A 370 2.19 7.60 1.22
CA MET A 370 3.55 7.73 0.67
C MET A 370 4.27 9.05 1.02
N GLY A 371 3.64 9.92 1.83
CA GLY A 371 4.26 11.13 2.39
C GLY A 371 3.92 12.43 1.64
N GLY A 372 3.24 12.36 0.50
CA GLY A 372 2.82 13.49 -0.30
C GLY A 372 2.81 13.17 -1.79
N TYR A 373 2.45 14.15 -2.61
CA TYR A 373 2.57 14.07 -4.07
C TYR A 373 4.02 14.18 -4.55
N ASP A 374 4.94 14.69 -3.72
CA ASP A 374 6.40 14.62 -3.97
C ASP A 374 6.97 13.21 -3.70
N PHE A 375 6.24 12.18 -4.09
CA PHE A 375 6.70 10.81 -4.00
C PHE A 375 7.50 10.48 -5.28
N PRO A 376 8.73 9.94 -5.19
CA PRO A 376 9.58 9.69 -6.37
C PRO A 376 9.01 8.64 -7.35
N GLY A 377 7.93 7.95 -6.99
CA GLY A 377 7.35 6.85 -7.75
C GLY A 377 7.67 5.49 -7.12
N SER A 378 6.97 4.45 -7.58
CA SER A 378 7.17 3.09 -7.11
C SER A 378 7.26 2.11 -8.29
N ASN A 379 6.98 0.82 -8.08
CA ASN A 379 6.74 -0.12 -9.16
C ASN A 379 5.33 -0.71 -9.04
N SER A 380 4.75 -1.09 -10.17
CA SER A 380 3.36 -1.54 -10.23
C SER A 380 3.06 -2.77 -9.38
N ASN A 381 4.03 -3.62 -9.06
CA ASN A 381 3.81 -4.75 -8.17
C ASN A 381 3.42 -4.30 -6.75
N ILE A 382 4.08 -3.26 -6.24
CA ILE A 382 3.80 -2.66 -4.93
C ILE A 382 2.45 -1.95 -4.98
N ASP A 383 2.21 -1.17 -6.03
CA ASP A 383 0.98 -0.40 -6.20
C ASP A 383 -0.26 -1.29 -6.32
N LEU A 384 -0.20 -2.31 -7.18
CA LEU A 384 -1.28 -3.29 -7.33
C LEU A 384 -1.48 -4.09 -6.03
N TYR A 385 -0.40 -4.42 -5.31
CA TYR A 385 -0.55 -5.05 -3.99
C TYR A 385 -1.27 -4.10 -3.03
N ALA A 386 -0.88 -2.83 -2.96
CA ALA A 386 -1.51 -1.83 -2.11
C ALA A 386 -2.99 -1.61 -2.44
N LEU A 387 -3.35 -1.61 -3.73
CA LEU A 387 -4.73 -1.43 -4.18
C LEU A 387 -5.60 -2.66 -3.93
N THR A 388 -5.08 -3.86 -4.20
CA THR A 388 -5.92 -5.07 -4.37
C THR A 388 -5.63 -6.17 -3.34
N GLY A 389 -4.47 -6.16 -2.71
CA GLY A 389 -3.96 -7.26 -1.90
C GLY A 389 -3.58 -8.52 -2.70
N TRP A 390 -3.52 -8.43 -4.04
CA TRP A 390 -3.15 -9.54 -4.93
C TRP A 390 -1.65 -9.81 -4.91
N VAL A 391 -1.28 -11.09 -5.02
CA VAL A 391 0.09 -11.57 -4.73
C VAL A 391 1.07 -11.09 -5.81
N PRO A 392 2.06 -10.24 -5.48
CA PRO A 392 2.96 -9.66 -6.47
C PRO A 392 4.04 -10.65 -6.91
N GLU A 393 4.27 -10.77 -8.21
CA GLU A 393 5.35 -11.50 -8.86
C GLU A 393 6.08 -10.56 -9.83
N ARG A 394 7.40 -10.42 -9.68
CA ARG A 394 8.24 -9.70 -10.64
C ARG A 394 8.90 -10.72 -11.56
N LEU A 395 8.71 -10.57 -12.86
CA LEU A 395 9.36 -11.40 -13.87
C LEU A 395 10.28 -10.51 -14.72
N SER A 396 11.57 -10.76 -14.63
CA SER A 396 12.58 -10.11 -15.47
C SER A 396 12.71 -10.87 -16.79
N MET A 397 12.65 -10.15 -17.91
CA MET A 397 12.77 -10.72 -19.26
C MET A 397 14.23 -10.97 -19.65
N SER A 398 15.18 -10.37 -18.93
CA SER A 398 16.62 -10.56 -19.12
C SER A 398 17.19 -11.74 -18.33
N ASP A 399 16.37 -12.41 -17.51
CA ASP A 399 16.79 -13.59 -16.76
C ASP A 399 17.12 -14.76 -17.69
N LYS A 400 18.20 -15.49 -17.40
CA LYS A 400 18.66 -16.63 -18.23
C LYS A 400 17.61 -17.74 -18.39
N ASP A 401 16.75 -17.90 -17.38
CA ASP A 401 15.69 -18.91 -17.36
C ASP A 401 14.36 -18.39 -17.95
N PHE A 402 14.35 -17.18 -18.52
CA PHE A 402 13.16 -16.61 -19.12
C PHE A 402 12.73 -17.40 -20.36
N ASN A 403 11.54 -18.00 -20.28
CA ASN A 403 10.94 -18.73 -21.40
C ASN A 403 9.81 -17.90 -22.02
N LYS A 404 10.06 -17.37 -23.22
CA LYS A 404 9.13 -16.53 -24.00
C LYS A 404 7.78 -17.22 -24.20
N ASP A 405 7.77 -18.42 -24.76
CA ASP A 405 6.53 -19.14 -25.10
C ASP A 405 5.71 -19.54 -23.88
N ALA A 406 6.36 -19.99 -22.80
CA ALA A 406 5.68 -20.36 -21.57
C ALA A 406 5.10 -19.12 -20.87
N THR A 407 5.83 -18.00 -20.90
CA THR A 407 5.39 -16.73 -20.31
C THR A 407 4.18 -16.18 -21.04
N PHE A 408 4.22 -16.11 -22.38
CA PHE A 408 3.07 -15.68 -23.18
C PHE A 408 1.83 -16.52 -22.88
N ARG A 409 1.94 -17.85 -22.96
CA ARG A 409 0.81 -18.76 -22.69
C ARG A 409 0.27 -18.61 -21.26
N LYS A 410 1.17 -18.44 -20.27
CA LYS A 410 0.79 -18.22 -18.88
C LYS A 410 -0.01 -16.92 -18.72
N ILE A 411 0.47 -15.82 -19.31
CA ILE A 411 -0.22 -14.52 -19.25
C ILE A 411 -1.55 -14.60 -19.98
N TYR A 412 -1.58 -15.09 -21.22
CA TYR A 412 -2.78 -15.24 -22.04
C TYR A 412 -3.88 -16.02 -21.32
N ASP A 413 -3.56 -17.25 -20.84
CA ASP A 413 -4.54 -18.11 -20.17
C ASP A 413 -5.07 -17.48 -18.87
N ARG A 414 -4.17 -16.95 -18.03
CA ARG A 414 -4.53 -16.46 -16.70
C ARG A 414 -5.21 -15.11 -16.73
N PHE A 415 -4.84 -14.25 -17.67
CA PHE A 415 -5.46 -12.95 -17.85
C PHE A 415 -6.92 -13.11 -18.28
N HIS A 416 -7.21 -13.98 -19.27
CA HIS A 416 -8.59 -14.22 -19.71
C HIS A 416 -9.46 -14.95 -18.67
N LYS A 417 -8.86 -15.71 -17.76
CA LYS A 417 -9.55 -16.31 -16.60
C LYS A 417 -9.81 -15.32 -15.46
N GLY A 418 -9.19 -14.14 -15.48
CA GLY A 418 -9.30 -13.16 -14.39
C GLY A 418 -8.50 -13.57 -13.14
N ASP A 419 -7.39 -14.27 -13.35
CA ASP A 419 -6.50 -14.80 -12.33
C ASP A 419 -5.27 -13.90 -12.07
N VAL A 420 -5.00 -12.94 -12.96
CA VAL A 420 -3.80 -12.07 -12.89
C VAL A 420 -4.08 -10.67 -13.43
N LEU A 421 -3.50 -9.66 -12.78
CA LEU A 421 -3.38 -8.29 -13.25
C LEU A 421 -1.95 -8.08 -13.74
N VAL A 422 -1.77 -7.41 -14.88
CA VAL A 422 -0.46 -7.30 -15.54
C VAL A 422 -0.15 -5.86 -15.92
N THR A 423 1.04 -5.40 -15.58
CA THR A 423 1.66 -4.21 -16.16
C THR A 423 3.05 -4.56 -16.69
N VAL A 424 3.56 -3.73 -17.59
CA VAL A 424 4.90 -3.91 -18.17
C VAL A 424 5.70 -2.62 -18.06
N ALA A 425 7.00 -2.80 -17.87
CA ALA A 425 7.96 -1.74 -17.64
C ALA A 425 9.18 -1.90 -18.58
N THR A 426 9.49 -0.83 -19.31
CA THR A 426 10.77 -0.63 -19.99
C THR A 426 11.96 -0.67 -19.02
N GLY A 427 13.12 -0.99 -19.58
CA GLY A 427 14.39 -0.88 -18.88
C GLY A 427 14.92 0.56 -18.83
N ASP A 428 16.17 0.65 -18.40
CA ASP A 428 16.97 1.86 -18.59
C ASP A 428 17.13 2.10 -20.09
N MET A 429 16.52 3.17 -20.58
CA MET A 429 16.53 3.58 -21.97
C MET A 429 17.04 5.02 -22.05
N THR A 430 17.85 5.34 -23.06
CA THR A 430 18.26 6.74 -23.26
C THR A 430 17.06 7.59 -23.70
N ASP A 431 17.03 8.88 -23.35
CA ASP A 431 15.94 9.78 -23.77
C ASP A 431 15.71 9.73 -25.30
N ALA A 432 16.80 9.63 -26.08
CA ALA A 432 16.74 9.54 -27.53
C ALA A 432 16.16 8.21 -28.06
N GLU A 433 16.30 7.11 -27.32
CA GLU A 433 15.65 5.83 -27.64
C GLU A 433 14.19 5.84 -27.20
N ALA A 434 13.91 6.36 -26.00
CA ALA A 434 12.58 6.54 -25.45
C ALA A 434 11.69 7.37 -26.38
N ASP A 435 12.20 8.52 -26.85
CA ASP A 435 11.49 9.39 -27.80
C ASP A 435 11.27 8.72 -29.16
N ARG A 436 12.24 7.92 -29.62
CA ARG A 436 12.18 7.23 -30.92
C ARG A 436 11.19 6.07 -30.90
N ALA A 437 11.20 5.28 -29.83
CA ALA A 437 10.25 4.20 -29.61
C ALA A 437 8.87 4.72 -29.19
N GLY A 438 8.82 5.90 -28.57
CA GLY A 438 7.63 6.46 -27.93
C GLY A 438 7.26 5.72 -26.64
N LEU A 439 8.28 5.28 -25.89
CA LEU A 439 8.12 4.53 -24.64
C LEU A 439 8.78 5.27 -23.47
N PHE A 440 8.15 5.36 -22.30
CA PHE A 440 8.69 6.13 -21.17
C PHE A 440 8.55 5.50 -19.78
N MET A 441 7.39 4.90 -19.40
CA MET A 441 7.17 3.99 -18.22
C MET A 441 6.00 4.33 -17.29
N PRO A 442 5.38 3.33 -16.60
CA PRO A 442 5.07 1.97 -17.02
C PRO A 442 3.66 1.88 -17.65
N TYR A 443 3.33 0.72 -18.23
CA TYR A 443 2.13 0.55 -19.06
C TYR A 443 1.17 -0.48 -18.47
N ALA A 444 -0.12 -0.14 -18.50
CA ALA A 444 -1.21 -1.05 -18.16
C ALA A 444 -1.48 -2.02 -19.31
N MET A 445 -1.51 -3.33 -19.05
CA MET A 445 -1.93 -4.32 -20.06
C MET A 445 -3.46 -4.36 -20.11
N LEU A 446 -4.03 -3.95 -21.23
CA LEU A 446 -5.47 -3.95 -21.46
C LEU A 446 -5.98 -5.23 -22.12
N ASP A 447 -5.17 -5.85 -22.98
CA ASP A 447 -5.50 -7.15 -23.55
C ASP A 447 -4.24 -7.88 -24.04
N VAL A 448 -4.37 -9.18 -24.24
CA VAL A 448 -3.35 -10.05 -24.83
C VAL A 448 -4.05 -11.03 -25.75
N THR A 449 -3.51 -11.27 -26.94
CA THR A 449 -4.16 -12.13 -27.93
C THR A 449 -3.17 -12.85 -28.82
N GLU A 450 -3.60 -14.00 -29.34
CA GLU A 450 -2.91 -14.75 -30.39
C GLU A 450 -3.88 -14.96 -31.55
N THR A 451 -3.66 -14.26 -32.66
CA THR A 451 -4.53 -14.32 -33.84
C THR A 451 -3.69 -14.22 -35.10
N MET A 452 -4.08 -14.93 -36.16
CA MET A 452 -3.37 -14.95 -37.44
C MET A 452 -1.86 -15.26 -37.29
N GLY A 453 -1.48 -16.11 -36.33
CA GLY A 453 -0.09 -16.45 -36.02
C GLY A 453 0.72 -15.32 -35.36
N LYS A 454 0.06 -14.23 -34.94
CA LYS A 454 0.68 -13.08 -34.27
C LYS A 454 0.27 -13.05 -32.80
N ARG A 455 1.27 -12.81 -31.93
CA ARG A 455 1.09 -12.63 -30.48
C ARG A 455 1.17 -11.15 -30.17
N LEU A 456 0.07 -10.57 -29.69
CA LEU A 456 -0.10 -9.14 -29.56
C LEU A 456 -0.55 -8.78 -28.14
N PHE A 457 -0.07 -7.63 -27.66
CA PHE A 457 -0.46 -7.02 -26.40
C PHE A 457 -1.06 -5.65 -26.66
N MET A 458 -2.18 -5.34 -26.02
CA MET A 458 -2.76 -4.00 -26.01
C MET A 458 -2.34 -3.32 -24.72
N LEU A 459 -1.58 -2.23 -24.84
CA LEU A 459 -1.05 -1.48 -23.71
C LEU A 459 -1.67 -0.09 -23.63
N LYS A 460 -1.76 0.47 -22.42
CA LYS A 460 -2.14 1.86 -22.19
C LYS A 460 -1.06 2.59 -21.42
N ASN A 461 -0.64 3.72 -21.98
CA ASN A 461 0.09 4.76 -21.27
C ASN A 461 -0.89 5.66 -20.51
N PRO A 462 -0.77 5.82 -19.19
CA PRO A 462 -1.53 6.84 -18.46
C PRO A 462 -1.25 8.28 -18.91
N TRP A 463 -0.08 8.53 -19.50
CA TRP A 463 0.27 9.79 -20.17
C TRP A 463 -0.25 9.75 -21.61
N SER A 464 -1.38 10.41 -21.85
CA SER A 464 -2.15 10.36 -23.10
C SER A 464 -1.52 11.12 -24.29
N HIS A 465 -0.19 11.26 -24.34
CA HIS A 465 0.53 12.01 -25.37
C HIS A 465 1.85 11.38 -25.83
N LEU A 466 2.18 10.17 -25.35
CA LEU A 466 3.36 9.41 -25.74
C LEU A 466 2.95 7.98 -26.08
N ARG A 467 3.01 7.64 -27.37
CA ARG A 467 2.66 6.31 -27.89
C ARG A 467 3.82 5.63 -28.56
N TRP A 468 3.77 4.30 -28.50
CA TRP A 468 4.56 3.40 -29.30
C TRP A 468 4.56 3.76 -30.79
N LYS A 469 5.76 3.84 -31.39
CA LYS A 469 5.97 4.25 -32.79
C LYS A 469 6.42 3.10 -33.71
N GLY A 470 6.51 1.87 -33.19
CA GLY A 470 6.97 0.71 -33.95
C GLY A 470 5.83 -0.13 -34.54
N ASN A 471 6.07 -1.43 -34.66
CA ASN A 471 5.12 -2.38 -35.27
C ASN A 471 3.75 -2.35 -34.56
N TYR A 472 2.67 -2.29 -35.33
CA TYR A 472 1.29 -2.19 -34.85
C TYR A 472 0.97 -0.88 -34.09
N SER A 473 1.81 0.14 -34.22
CA SER A 473 1.42 1.52 -33.88
C SER A 473 0.32 2.03 -34.82
N GLU A 474 -0.33 3.13 -34.48
CA GLU A 474 -1.35 3.74 -35.33
C GLU A 474 -0.80 4.23 -36.67
N LEU A 475 0.51 4.51 -36.76
CA LEU A 475 1.19 4.98 -37.97
C LEU A 475 1.79 3.85 -38.82
N ASP A 476 1.73 2.60 -38.35
CA ASP A 476 2.28 1.46 -39.07
C ASP A 476 1.42 1.09 -40.29
N THR A 477 1.96 1.27 -41.48
CA THR A 477 1.26 0.92 -42.73
C THR A 477 1.59 -0.48 -43.24
N LYS A 478 2.53 -1.19 -42.62
CA LYS A 478 3.06 -2.47 -43.10
C LYS A 478 2.44 -3.68 -42.40
N ASN A 479 2.32 -3.64 -41.08
CA ASN A 479 1.89 -4.83 -40.32
C ASN A 479 0.36 -4.90 -40.11
N TRP A 480 -0.36 -3.77 -40.23
CA TRP A 480 -1.81 -3.75 -40.17
C TRP A 480 -2.43 -4.28 -41.47
N THR A 481 -3.15 -5.40 -41.39
CA THR A 481 -3.99 -5.91 -42.50
C THR A 481 -5.47 -5.70 -42.20
N PRO A 482 -6.36 -5.59 -43.21
CA PRO A 482 -7.79 -5.45 -42.99
C PRO A 482 -8.39 -6.56 -42.12
N GLU A 483 -7.92 -7.79 -42.30
CA GLU A 483 -8.36 -8.95 -41.52
C GLU A 483 -7.93 -8.83 -40.05
N LEU A 484 -6.70 -8.36 -39.80
CA LEU A 484 -6.19 -8.18 -38.44
C LEU A 484 -6.93 -7.04 -37.73
N CYS A 485 -7.14 -5.90 -38.39
CA CYS A 485 -7.94 -4.79 -37.86
C CYS A 485 -9.35 -5.24 -37.47
N LYS A 486 -9.99 -6.05 -38.33
CA LYS A 486 -11.30 -6.64 -38.05
C LYS A 486 -11.25 -7.61 -36.87
N ALA A 487 -10.23 -8.46 -36.79
CA ALA A 487 -10.08 -9.45 -35.71
C ALA A 487 -9.85 -8.79 -34.34
N LEU A 488 -9.13 -7.67 -34.29
CA LEU A 488 -8.86 -6.93 -33.06
C LEU A 488 -9.91 -5.87 -32.72
N ASN A 489 -10.89 -5.65 -33.62
CA ASN A 489 -11.82 -4.52 -33.53
C ASN A 489 -11.09 -3.19 -33.31
N PHE A 490 -10.01 -2.97 -34.06
CA PHE A 490 -9.12 -1.81 -33.93
C PHE A 490 -8.94 -1.14 -35.29
N ASP A 491 -9.14 0.17 -35.34
CA ASP A 491 -8.89 0.99 -36.52
C ASP A 491 -7.71 1.96 -36.26
N PRO A 492 -6.54 1.72 -36.89
CA PRO A 492 -5.38 2.60 -36.77
C PRO A 492 -5.67 4.05 -37.19
N LYS A 493 -6.56 4.27 -38.17
CA LYS A 493 -6.89 5.63 -38.63
C LYS A 493 -7.68 6.40 -37.58
N SER A 494 -8.67 5.75 -36.96
CA SER A 494 -9.38 6.32 -35.81
C SER A 494 -8.45 6.59 -34.62
N ALA A 495 -7.50 5.70 -34.37
CA ALA A 495 -6.50 5.90 -33.31
C ALA A 495 -5.60 7.12 -33.57
N GLN A 496 -5.25 7.43 -34.82
CA GLN A 496 -4.49 8.65 -35.17
C GLN A 496 -5.25 9.94 -34.84
N MET A 497 -6.58 9.93 -34.89
CA MET A 497 -7.39 11.12 -34.64
C MET A 497 -7.49 11.50 -33.15
N PHE A 498 -7.36 10.52 -32.24
CA PHE A 498 -7.56 10.76 -30.81
C PHE A 498 -6.54 10.06 -29.90
N ASP A 499 -5.72 10.91 -29.27
CA ASP A 499 -4.80 10.77 -28.14
C ASP A 499 -5.24 10.02 -26.86
N ASN A 500 -5.57 8.71 -26.81
CA ASN A 500 -5.97 8.04 -25.55
C ASN A 500 -4.89 7.19 -24.84
N GLY A 501 -3.66 7.18 -25.35
CA GLY A 501 -2.51 6.44 -24.85
C GLY A 501 -2.54 4.93 -25.11
N VAL A 502 -3.50 4.42 -25.87
CA VAL A 502 -3.69 2.97 -26.12
C VAL A 502 -3.08 2.57 -27.46
N PHE A 503 -2.32 1.47 -27.47
CA PHE A 503 -1.71 0.93 -28.69
C PHE A 503 -1.54 -0.59 -28.61
N TRP A 504 -1.38 -1.22 -29.77
CA TRP A 504 -0.97 -2.63 -29.88
C TRP A 504 0.54 -2.72 -30.10
N ILE A 505 1.15 -3.77 -29.56
CA ILE A 505 2.55 -4.12 -29.77
C ILE A 505 2.69 -5.64 -29.90
N ASP A 506 3.59 -6.12 -30.74
CA ASP A 506 3.88 -7.56 -30.82
C ASP A 506 4.78 -8.04 -29.69
N TYR A 507 4.71 -9.33 -29.40
CA TYR A 507 5.42 -9.91 -28.26
C TYR A 507 6.95 -9.83 -28.41
N ASP A 508 7.49 -9.91 -29.63
CA ASP A 508 8.94 -9.79 -29.84
C ASP A 508 9.42 -8.36 -29.61
N SER A 509 8.68 -7.36 -30.09
CA SER A 509 8.91 -5.95 -29.75
C SER A 509 8.79 -5.71 -28.26
N LEU A 510 7.77 -6.28 -27.59
CA LEU A 510 7.61 -6.15 -26.14
C LEU A 510 8.84 -6.70 -25.40
N ILE A 511 9.33 -7.90 -25.74
CA ILE A 511 10.52 -8.46 -25.09
C ILE A 511 11.79 -7.66 -25.40
N HIS A 512 11.84 -6.99 -26.55
CA HIS A 512 13.01 -6.19 -26.93
C HIS A 512 13.10 -4.86 -26.15
N PHE A 513 11.98 -4.17 -25.97
CA PHE A 513 11.95 -2.83 -25.35
C PHE A 513 11.63 -2.84 -23.86
N PHE A 514 11.14 -3.97 -23.31
CA PHE A 514 10.70 -4.08 -21.92
C PHE A 514 11.55 -5.06 -21.12
N ASP A 515 11.90 -4.64 -19.90
CA ASP A 515 12.76 -5.43 -19.01
C ASP A 515 11.94 -6.29 -18.04
N VAL A 516 10.77 -5.80 -17.63
CA VAL A 516 10.02 -6.39 -16.50
C VAL A 516 8.54 -6.52 -16.80
N ILE A 517 7.99 -7.68 -16.48
CA ILE A 517 6.54 -7.92 -16.36
C ILE A 517 6.21 -7.98 -14.88
N TYR A 518 5.28 -7.13 -14.45
CA TYR A 518 4.69 -7.16 -13.12
C TYR A 518 3.37 -7.93 -13.19
N MET A 519 3.25 -8.98 -12.38
CA MET A 519 2.05 -9.82 -12.30
C MET A 519 1.55 -9.84 -10.87
N ASN A 520 0.34 -9.37 -10.63
CA ASN A 520 -0.32 -9.56 -9.34
C ASN A 520 -1.37 -10.66 -9.49
N TRP A 521 -1.26 -11.71 -8.69
CA TRP A 521 -2.08 -12.91 -8.78
C TRP A 521 -3.28 -12.86 -7.85
N ASN A 522 -4.43 -13.28 -8.36
CA ASN A 522 -5.65 -13.40 -7.59
C ASN A 522 -5.42 -14.40 -6.43
N PRO A 523 -5.50 -13.95 -5.16
CA PRO A 523 -5.25 -14.84 -4.04
C PRO A 523 -6.34 -15.91 -3.88
N ALA A 524 -7.47 -15.79 -4.57
CA ALA A 524 -8.51 -16.83 -4.64
C ALA A 524 -8.07 -18.10 -5.39
N LEU A 525 -6.93 -18.07 -6.09
CA LEU A 525 -6.28 -19.27 -6.65
C LEU A 525 -5.87 -20.29 -5.57
N PHE A 526 -5.76 -19.84 -4.32
CA PHE A 526 -5.33 -20.66 -3.19
C PHE A 526 -6.48 -20.84 -2.21
N THR A 527 -6.71 -22.09 -1.80
CA THR A 527 -7.79 -22.47 -0.90
C THR A 527 -7.43 -22.27 0.57
N HIS A 528 -6.14 -22.25 0.90
CA HIS A 528 -5.62 -22.12 2.26
C HIS A 528 -4.65 -20.96 2.36
N THR A 529 -4.72 -20.19 3.45
CA THR A 529 -3.76 -19.13 3.71
C THR A 529 -3.49 -18.94 5.21
N TYR A 530 -2.31 -18.41 5.53
CA TYR A 530 -1.95 -18.02 6.88
C TYR A 530 -0.96 -16.85 6.82
N CYS A 531 -1.09 -15.89 7.72
CA CYS A 531 -0.19 -14.74 7.79
C CYS A 531 0.26 -14.52 9.24
N THR A 532 1.52 -14.15 9.42
CA THR A 532 2.04 -13.72 10.72
C THR A 532 2.91 -12.47 10.58
N HIS A 533 2.88 -11.61 11.60
CA HIS A 533 3.64 -10.35 11.65
C HIS A 533 4.73 -10.43 12.72
N ARG A 534 5.97 -10.11 12.38
CA ARG A 534 7.13 -10.18 13.30
C ARG A 534 8.08 -9.02 13.08
N ALA A 535 8.96 -8.81 14.06
CA ALA A 535 10.12 -7.94 13.94
C ALA A 535 11.41 -8.76 14.10
N TRP A 536 12.45 -8.35 13.39
CA TRP A 536 13.80 -8.87 13.53
C TRP A 536 14.74 -7.72 13.92
N SER A 537 15.27 -7.80 15.14
CA SER A 537 16.14 -6.77 15.70
C SER A 537 17.51 -6.77 15.04
N ALA A 538 18.01 -5.58 14.70
CA ALA A 538 19.39 -5.40 14.21
C ALA A 538 20.45 -5.91 15.21
N GLY A 539 20.13 -5.93 16.51
CA GLY A 539 21.06 -6.34 17.56
C GLY A 539 21.24 -7.86 17.72
N MET A 540 20.47 -8.69 17.01
CA MET A 540 20.52 -10.16 17.17
C MET A 540 21.29 -10.85 16.05
N GLY A 541 22.37 -11.54 16.37
CA GLY A 541 23.17 -12.32 15.40
C GLY A 541 24.07 -11.44 14.50
N PRO A 542 24.87 -12.05 13.61
CA PRO A 542 25.84 -11.32 12.79
C PRO A 542 25.19 -10.36 11.80
N ALA A 543 25.91 -9.33 11.38
CA ALA A 543 25.46 -8.42 10.33
C ALA A 543 25.38 -9.13 8.96
N LYS A 544 26.29 -10.07 8.71
CA LYS A 544 26.32 -10.88 7.49
C LYS A 544 25.90 -12.31 7.82
N ASP A 545 24.91 -12.78 7.09
CA ASP A 545 24.40 -14.16 7.17
C ASP A 545 25.42 -15.22 6.70
N LEU A 546 26.59 -14.80 6.17
CA LEU A 546 27.61 -15.67 5.57
C LEU A 546 28.09 -16.81 6.48
N TYR A 547 28.12 -16.58 7.80
CA TYR A 547 28.70 -17.52 8.75
C TYR A 547 27.69 -18.15 9.71
N ASN A 548 26.54 -17.51 9.96
CA ASN A 548 25.55 -18.00 10.91
C ASN A 548 24.14 -17.49 10.55
N LEU A 549 23.18 -18.41 10.48
CA LEU A 549 21.75 -18.18 10.29
C LEU A 549 20.93 -18.51 11.55
N GLY A 550 21.59 -19.02 12.59
CA GLY A 550 20.97 -19.53 13.80
C GLY A 550 20.15 -18.47 14.55
N ASP A 551 20.48 -17.19 14.41
CA ASP A 551 19.77 -16.07 15.04
C ASP A 551 18.69 -15.46 14.14
N ASN A 552 18.64 -15.87 12.87
CA ASN A 552 17.64 -15.39 11.93
C ASN A 552 16.27 -15.96 12.29
N PRO A 553 15.17 -15.26 11.95
CA PRO A 553 13.84 -15.82 12.13
C PRO A 553 13.63 -17.04 11.23
N GLN A 554 13.27 -18.18 11.83
CA GLN A 554 13.04 -19.42 11.10
C GLN A 554 11.65 -19.98 11.35
N TYR A 555 11.09 -20.61 10.32
CA TYR A 555 9.75 -21.14 10.30
C TYR A 555 9.73 -22.55 9.74
N ARG A 556 8.91 -23.41 10.32
CA ARG A 556 8.63 -24.75 9.81
C ARG A 556 7.36 -24.68 8.98
N LEU A 557 7.46 -25.13 7.72
CA LEU A 557 6.33 -25.33 6.81
C LEU A 557 6.17 -26.83 6.56
N GLU A 558 5.00 -27.37 6.89
CA GLU A 558 4.62 -28.75 6.60
C GLU A 558 3.41 -28.77 5.67
N VAL A 559 3.56 -29.39 4.51
CA VAL A 559 2.52 -29.46 3.47
C VAL A 559 2.14 -30.92 3.28
N ARG A 560 0.84 -31.20 3.27
CA ARG A 560 0.28 -32.56 3.07
C ARG A 560 -0.48 -32.57 1.75
N ALA A 561 0.23 -32.85 0.67
CA ALA A 561 -0.31 -32.83 -0.68
C ALA A 561 -0.82 -34.21 -1.09
N SER A 562 -2.08 -34.31 -1.53
CA SER A 562 -2.62 -35.53 -2.16
C SER A 562 -2.38 -35.59 -3.67
N ALA A 563 -2.07 -34.44 -4.29
CA ALA A 563 -1.84 -34.26 -5.71
C ALA A 563 -0.81 -33.13 -5.93
N PRO A 564 -0.31 -32.88 -7.16
CA PRO A 564 0.56 -31.74 -7.44
C PRO A 564 -0.02 -30.43 -6.88
N THR A 565 0.73 -29.78 -5.99
CA THR A 565 0.28 -28.65 -5.17
C THR A 565 1.20 -27.47 -5.36
N ALA A 566 0.64 -26.28 -5.53
CA ALA A 566 1.37 -25.01 -5.46
C ALA A 566 1.29 -24.42 -4.05
N VAL A 567 2.44 -24.02 -3.51
CA VAL A 567 2.58 -23.29 -2.24
C VAL A 567 3.45 -22.07 -2.44
N TRP A 568 2.91 -20.89 -2.18
CA TRP A 568 3.62 -19.63 -2.32
C TRP A 568 3.80 -18.96 -0.96
N VAL A 569 4.96 -18.38 -0.73
CA VAL A 569 5.30 -17.68 0.51
C VAL A 569 5.72 -16.26 0.16
N LEU A 570 4.88 -15.30 0.54
CA LEU A 570 5.12 -13.88 0.37
C LEU A 570 5.73 -13.30 1.66
N LEU A 571 6.99 -12.87 1.58
CA LEU A 571 7.65 -12.05 2.58
C LEU A 571 7.40 -10.58 2.23
N THR A 572 6.81 -9.83 3.17
CA THR A 572 6.55 -8.39 3.02
C THR A 572 7.25 -7.63 4.13
N ARG A 573 8.27 -6.84 3.80
CA ARG A 573 8.88 -5.89 4.74
C ARG A 573 7.92 -4.73 4.98
N HIS A 574 7.82 -4.28 6.23
CA HIS A 574 7.00 -3.14 6.59
C HIS A 574 7.81 -1.87 6.38
N ILE A 575 7.23 -0.91 5.67
CA ILE A 575 7.81 0.41 5.43
C ILE A 575 7.06 1.43 6.28
N THR A 576 7.79 2.26 7.00
CA THR A 576 7.25 3.31 7.90
C THR A 576 7.77 4.70 7.58
N ASP A 577 8.68 4.83 6.62
CA ASP A 577 9.38 6.08 6.28
C ASP A 577 9.57 6.18 4.76
N ILE A 578 9.29 7.35 4.18
CA ILE A 578 9.47 7.67 2.77
C ILE A 578 10.93 7.56 2.33
N GLU A 579 11.88 7.80 3.25
CA GLU A 579 13.31 7.66 2.96
C GLU A 579 13.71 6.22 2.61
N ASP A 580 12.96 5.25 3.11
CA ASP A 580 13.11 3.84 2.77
C ASP A 580 12.73 3.57 1.31
N PHE A 581 11.83 4.36 0.71
CA PHE A 581 11.56 4.31 -0.73
C PHE A 581 12.60 5.08 -1.55
N ARG A 582 13.03 6.27 -1.09
CA ARG A 582 13.99 7.13 -1.82
C ARG A 582 15.39 6.51 -1.93
N HIS A 583 15.90 5.94 -0.84
CA HIS A 583 17.30 5.50 -0.74
C HIS A 583 17.46 3.98 -0.54
N ASN A 584 16.34 3.26 -0.45
CA ASN A 584 16.18 1.83 -0.20
C ASN A 584 17.47 0.97 -0.17
N LYS A 585 18.01 0.79 1.03
CA LYS A 585 19.26 0.04 1.26
C LYS A 585 19.04 -1.37 1.78
N GLU A 586 17.79 -1.72 2.10
CA GLU A 586 17.46 -2.94 2.82
C GLU A 586 17.02 -4.03 1.83
N TYR A 587 17.89 -5.02 1.60
CA TYR A 587 17.56 -6.16 0.75
C TYR A 587 17.12 -7.34 1.60
N ILE A 588 15.97 -7.90 1.27
CA ILE A 588 15.39 -9.06 1.96
C ILE A 588 15.34 -10.28 1.03
N THR A 589 15.35 -11.47 1.62
CA THR A 589 15.09 -12.73 0.92
C THR A 589 14.51 -13.78 1.88
N LEU A 590 14.00 -14.87 1.31
CA LEU A 590 13.57 -16.05 2.05
C LEU A 590 14.35 -17.27 1.55
N LEU A 591 15.17 -17.84 2.41
CA LEU A 591 15.87 -19.10 2.14
C LEU A 591 14.94 -20.28 2.46
N VAL A 592 14.97 -21.33 1.66
CA VAL A 592 14.20 -22.56 1.90
C VAL A 592 15.16 -23.74 2.02
N TYR A 593 15.02 -24.54 3.08
CA TYR A 593 15.82 -25.73 3.35
C TYR A 593 14.94 -26.97 3.51
N LYS A 594 15.46 -28.14 3.15
CA LYS A 594 14.84 -29.47 3.36
C LYS A 594 15.38 -30.18 4.60
N THR A 595 15.42 -29.51 5.75
CA THR A 595 15.93 -30.09 7.02
C THR A 595 14.86 -30.79 7.86
N GLY A 596 13.66 -30.99 7.32
CA GLY A 596 12.52 -31.59 8.04
C GLY A 596 11.87 -30.65 9.06
N GLY A 597 12.10 -29.33 8.93
CA GLY A 597 11.60 -28.34 9.89
C GLY A 597 12.54 -28.11 11.09
N ARG A 598 13.80 -28.53 11.00
CA ARG A 598 14.84 -28.29 12.01
C ARG A 598 15.53 -26.95 11.75
N ARG A 599 15.96 -26.29 12.83
CA ARG A 599 16.71 -25.03 12.77
C ARG A 599 18.00 -25.22 11.97
N VAL A 600 18.29 -24.25 11.11
CA VAL A 600 19.51 -24.18 10.29
C VAL A 600 20.47 -23.19 10.95
N PHE A 601 21.72 -23.60 11.16
CA PHE A 601 22.73 -22.75 11.78
C PHE A 601 23.69 -22.17 10.75
N TYR A 602 24.02 -22.93 9.70
CA TYR A 602 25.03 -22.56 8.73
C TYR A 602 24.42 -22.51 7.32
N PRO A 603 24.69 -21.46 6.53
CA PRO A 603 24.12 -21.33 5.18
C PRO A 603 24.45 -22.50 4.25
N SER A 604 25.63 -23.10 4.42
CA SER A 604 26.18 -24.15 3.58
C SER A 604 25.91 -25.57 4.09
N ASP A 605 25.30 -25.74 5.27
CA ASP A 605 25.04 -27.06 5.85
C ASP A 605 23.61 -27.20 6.43
N PRO A 606 22.69 -27.84 5.69
CA PRO A 606 22.83 -28.24 4.28
C PRO A 606 22.73 -27.03 3.36
N LEU A 607 23.06 -27.17 2.08
CA LEU A 607 22.80 -26.12 1.08
C LEU A 607 21.30 -25.80 0.98
N PRO A 608 20.92 -24.53 0.69
CA PRO A 608 19.54 -24.14 0.52
C PRO A 608 18.90 -24.87 -0.67
N TYR A 609 17.66 -25.33 -0.49
CA TYR A 609 16.83 -25.82 -1.58
C TYR A 609 16.37 -24.69 -2.50
N ILE A 610 16.11 -23.51 -1.92
CA ILE A 610 15.93 -22.25 -2.66
C ILE A 610 16.74 -21.19 -1.93
N GLU A 611 17.73 -20.60 -2.62
CA GLU A 611 18.59 -19.55 -2.07
C GLU A 611 17.90 -18.18 -2.09
N GLY A 612 17.04 -17.93 -3.07
CA GLY A 612 16.27 -16.70 -3.18
C GLY A 612 17.09 -15.46 -3.50
N VAL A 613 16.61 -14.67 -4.46
CA VAL A 613 17.27 -13.42 -4.86
C VAL A 613 17.06 -12.36 -3.77
N ARG A 614 18.15 -11.73 -3.33
CA ARG A 614 18.09 -10.57 -2.42
C ARG A 614 17.60 -9.37 -3.21
N ILE A 615 16.45 -8.84 -2.82
CA ILE A 615 15.82 -7.69 -3.50
C ILE A 615 15.54 -6.59 -2.49
N ASN A 616 15.65 -5.34 -2.93
CA ASN A 616 15.29 -4.16 -2.15
C ASN A 616 13.79 -3.84 -2.24
N SER A 617 13.00 -4.56 -3.04
CA SER A 617 11.54 -4.44 -3.01
C SER A 617 10.97 -4.84 -1.64
N PRO A 618 9.91 -4.19 -1.13
CA PRO A 618 9.23 -4.63 0.10
C PRO A 618 8.64 -6.04 -0.02
N HIS A 619 8.39 -6.55 -1.22
CA HIS A 619 7.77 -7.84 -1.44
C HIS A 619 8.73 -8.82 -2.11
N TYR A 620 8.96 -9.96 -1.45
CA TYR A 620 9.66 -11.13 -2.00
C TYR A 620 8.71 -12.33 -2.04
N LEU A 621 8.55 -12.94 -3.21
CA LEU A 621 7.68 -14.10 -3.43
C LEU A 621 8.52 -15.36 -3.67
N CYS A 622 8.42 -16.33 -2.76
CA CYS A 622 8.94 -17.68 -2.95
C CYS A 622 7.82 -18.59 -3.47
N LYS A 623 8.09 -19.39 -4.51
CA LYS A 623 7.12 -20.33 -5.10
C LYS A 623 7.64 -21.76 -5.00
N LEU A 624 6.82 -22.66 -4.45
CA LEU A 624 7.09 -24.09 -4.36
C LEU A 624 6.04 -24.85 -5.18
N VAL A 625 6.48 -25.79 -6.01
CA VAL A 625 5.63 -26.76 -6.70
C VAL A 625 5.99 -28.14 -6.17
N LEU A 626 5.02 -28.79 -5.53
CA LEU A 626 5.23 -30.02 -4.76
C LEU A 626 4.46 -31.17 -5.39
N GLY A 627 5.07 -32.35 -5.47
CA GLY A 627 4.37 -33.60 -5.78
C GLY A 627 3.54 -34.12 -4.59
N ALA A 628 2.81 -35.21 -4.80
CA ALA A 628 2.05 -35.87 -3.74
C ALA A 628 2.97 -36.36 -2.61
N GLY A 629 2.45 -36.34 -1.38
CA GLY A 629 3.15 -36.73 -0.17
C GLY A 629 3.22 -35.61 0.89
N THR A 630 3.84 -35.95 2.02
CA THR A 630 4.10 -34.98 3.09
C THR A 630 5.51 -34.44 2.94
N GLN A 631 5.65 -33.13 2.80
CA GLN A 631 6.94 -32.45 2.71
C GLN A 631 7.09 -31.44 3.85
N ARG A 632 8.31 -31.33 4.37
CA ARG A 632 8.66 -30.44 5.48
C ARG A 632 9.85 -29.57 5.11
N PHE A 633 9.67 -28.27 5.23
CA PHE A 633 10.67 -27.25 4.94
C PHE A 633 10.98 -26.40 6.16
N THR A 634 12.20 -25.88 6.19
CA THR A 634 12.59 -24.77 7.08
C THR A 634 12.77 -23.53 6.22
N LEU A 635 12.01 -22.49 6.52
CA LEU A 635 12.11 -21.18 5.88
C LEU A 635 12.93 -20.26 6.79
N VAL A 636 13.93 -19.56 6.24
CA VAL A 636 14.78 -18.63 6.98
C VAL A 636 14.61 -17.25 6.36
N VAL A 637 14.15 -16.28 7.14
CA VAL A 637 14.12 -14.88 6.74
C VAL A 637 15.55 -14.35 6.80
N SER A 638 16.01 -13.73 5.72
CA SER A 638 17.40 -13.26 5.57
C SER A 638 17.42 -11.84 5.02
N GLN A 639 18.47 -11.10 5.37
CA GLN A 639 18.71 -9.72 4.95
C GLN A 639 20.14 -9.57 4.47
N TYR A 640 20.36 -8.74 3.45
CA TYR A 640 21.71 -8.33 3.09
C TYR A 640 22.22 -7.30 4.09
N GLU A 641 23.34 -7.60 4.75
CA GLU A 641 24.01 -6.69 5.68
C GLU A 641 23.05 -6.05 6.69
N LYS A 642 22.61 -6.81 7.70
CA LYS A 642 21.66 -6.37 8.72
C LYS A 642 22.18 -5.14 9.46
N GLN A 643 21.66 -3.97 9.08
CA GLN A 643 22.00 -2.68 9.68
C GLN A 643 20.83 -2.09 10.47
N ARG A 644 19.59 -2.49 10.16
CA ARG A 644 18.37 -1.95 10.78
C ARG A 644 17.42 -3.05 11.23
N THR A 645 16.68 -2.76 12.29
CA THR A 645 15.57 -3.60 12.73
C THR A 645 14.49 -3.54 11.67
N ILE A 646 14.07 -4.70 11.17
CA ILE A 646 13.00 -4.79 10.18
C ILE A 646 11.75 -5.39 10.82
N ALA A 647 10.60 -4.81 10.51
CA ALA A 647 9.30 -5.47 10.71
C ALA A 647 8.86 -6.11 9.39
N TYR A 648 8.20 -7.26 9.46
CA TYR A 648 7.77 -7.98 8.28
C TYR A 648 6.51 -8.82 8.53
N SER A 649 5.83 -9.12 7.44
CA SER A 649 4.75 -10.11 7.36
C SER A 649 5.22 -11.29 6.54
N LEU A 650 4.89 -12.50 6.97
CA LEU A 650 5.11 -13.72 6.21
C LEU A 650 3.76 -14.37 5.95
N ARG A 651 3.37 -14.48 4.68
CA ARG A 651 2.07 -15.01 4.26
C ARG A 651 2.23 -16.21 3.36
N VAL A 652 1.63 -17.32 3.74
CA VAL A 652 1.61 -18.56 2.97
C VAL A 652 0.28 -18.66 2.25
N TYR A 653 0.34 -19.04 0.97
CA TYR A 653 -0.79 -19.36 0.12
C TYR A 653 -0.62 -20.79 -0.37
N SER A 654 -1.63 -21.63 -0.22
CA SER A 654 -1.55 -23.04 -0.58
C SER A 654 -2.85 -23.55 -1.22
N THR A 655 -2.70 -24.43 -2.19
CA THR A 655 -3.81 -25.15 -2.82
C THR A 655 -4.28 -26.35 -1.99
N CYS A 656 -3.54 -26.73 -0.94
CA CYS A 656 -3.91 -27.77 0.02
C CYS A 656 -3.64 -27.37 1.48
N PRO A 657 -4.14 -28.11 2.48
CA PRO A 657 -3.87 -27.83 3.89
C PRO A 657 -2.37 -27.89 4.23
N PHE A 658 -1.95 -26.99 5.13
CA PHE A 658 -0.57 -26.93 5.60
C PHE A 658 -0.52 -26.50 7.07
N SER A 659 0.61 -26.77 7.71
CA SER A 659 0.96 -26.27 9.05
C SER A 659 2.17 -25.34 8.94
N PHE A 660 2.08 -24.17 9.55
CA PHE A 660 3.12 -23.15 9.50
C PHE A 660 3.38 -22.55 10.89
N ASN A 661 4.60 -22.70 11.41
CA ASN A 661 4.92 -22.28 12.78
C ASN A 661 6.35 -21.71 12.88
N LYS A 662 6.55 -20.73 13.74
CA LYS A 662 7.90 -20.24 14.10
C LYS A 662 8.68 -21.34 14.82
N ILE A 663 9.93 -21.57 14.42
CA ILE A 663 10.85 -22.47 15.13
C ILE A 663 11.36 -21.73 16.37
N LYS A 664 11.08 -22.24 17.57
CA LYS A 664 11.52 -21.61 18.82
C LYS A 664 13.05 -21.53 18.89
N ASP A 665 13.55 -20.47 19.51
CA ASP A 665 14.97 -20.30 19.78
C ASP A 665 15.34 -21.24 20.93
N THR A 666 16.20 -22.23 20.66
CA THR A 666 16.60 -23.27 21.62
C THR A 666 17.84 -22.90 22.45
N CYS A 667 18.50 -21.78 22.16
CA CYS A 667 19.66 -21.33 22.92
C CYS A 667 19.22 -20.32 24.00
N ILE A 668 18.87 -20.82 25.18
CA ILE A 668 18.33 -20.01 26.29
C ILE A 668 19.47 -19.36 27.10
N HIS A 669 20.72 -19.81 26.95
CA HIS A 669 21.88 -19.28 27.66
C HIS A 669 23.09 -19.16 26.73
N GLN A 670 23.41 -17.94 26.32
CA GLN A 670 24.67 -17.60 25.67
C GLN A 670 25.54 -16.90 26.70
N HIS A 671 26.54 -17.60 27.23
CA HIS A 671 27.59 -16.96 28.02
C HIS A 671 28.69 -16.55 27.05
N GLU A 672 28.66 -15.30 26.59
CA GLU A 672 29.75 -14.74 25.79
C GLU A 672 30.96 -14.52 26.68
N GLY A 673 32.03 -15.27 26.40
CA GLY A 673 33.31 -15.00 27.03
C GLY A 673 33.89 -13.67 26.58
N VAL A 674 34.46 -12.90 27.50
CA VAL A 674 35.21 -11.68 27.17
C VAL A 674 36.36 -12.05 26.24
N ARG A 675 36.39 -11.46 25.04
CA ARG A 675 37.51 -11.61 24.10
C ARG A 675 38.74 -10.96 24.74
N ILE A 676 39.78 -11.75 24.94
CA ILE A 676 41.01 -11.28 25.58
C ILE A 676 42.20 -11.45 24.64
N ASN A 677 43.13 -10.51 24.71
CA ASN A 677 44.45 -10.66 24.11
C ASN A 677 45.42 -11.25 25.15
N SER A 678 45.14 -12.48 25.59
CA SER A 678 46.01 -13.21 26.52
C SER A 678 46.07 -14.69 26.15
N PRO A 679 47.22 -15.37 26.39
CA PRO A 679 47.40 -16.79 26.07
C PRO A 679 46.50 -17.72 26.91
N HIS A 680 45.90 -17.19 27.98
CA HIS A 680 45.05 -17.94 28.89
C HIS A 680 43.70 -17.24 29.06
N TYR A 681 42.63 -17.97 28.78
CA TYR A 681 41.25 -17.58 29.05
C TYR A 681 40.59 -18.57 30.00
N LEU A 682 39.95 -18.07 31.05
CA LEU A 682 39.15 -18.88 31.96
C LEU A 682 37.68 -18.42 31.89
N CYS A 683 36.83 -19.25 31.29
CA CYS A 683 35.39 -19.09 31.35
C CYS A 683 34.85 -19.78 32.61
N LYS A 684 34.07 -19.07 33.42
CA LYS A 684 33.42 -19.63 34.62
C LYS A 684 31.91 -19.65 34.40
N LEU A 685 31.32 -20.84 34.50
CA LEU A 685 29.88 -21.05 34.40
C LEU A 685 29.35 -21.51 35.77
N VAL A 686 28.32 -20.82 36.27
CA VAL A 686 27.56 -21.26 37.45
C VAL A 686 26.30 -21.94 36.96
N LEU A 687 26.17 -23.24 37.23
CA LEU A 687 25.10 -24.08 36.69
C LEU A 687 24.05 -24.39 37.76
N GLY A 688 22.77 -24.28 37.39
CA GLY A 688 21.65 -24.75 38.23
C GLY A 688 21.57 -26.29 38.34
N ALA A 689 20.65 -26.78 39.17
CA ALA A 689 20.44 -28.22 39.35
C ALA A 689 19.91 -28.93 38.09
N GLY A 690 20.28 -30.20 37.90
CA GLY A 690 19.83 -31.06 36.79
C GLY A 690 20.88 -31.31 35.70
N THR A 691 20.59 -32.22 34.77
CA THR A 691 21.48 -32.51 33.64
C THR A 691 21.44 -31.37 32.62
N GLN A 692 22.58 -30.72 32.41
CA GLN A 692 22.73 -29.64 31.43
C GLN A 692 23.71 -30.05 30.33
N ARG A 693 23.44 -29.60 29.10
CA ARG A 693 24.27 -29.90 27.92
C ARG A 693 24.75 -28.59 27.33
N PHE A 694 26.05 -28.51 27.07
CA PHE A 694 26.70 -27.33 26.51
C PHE A 694 27.50 -27.69 25.27
N THR A 695 27.55 -26.77 24.32
CA THR A 695 28.50 -26.80 23.21
C THR A 695 29.54 -25.72 23.46
N LEU A 696 30.80 -26.12 23.61
CA LEU A 696 31.91 -25.19 23.75
C LEU A 696 32.48 -24.89 22.37
N VAL A 697 32.55 -23.61 22.00
CA VAL A 697 33.08 -23.14 20.72
C VAL A 697 34.36 -22.35 20.97
N VAL A 698 35.46 -22.76 20.34
CA VAL A 698 36.71 -22.00 20.33
C VAL A 698 36.73 -21.16 19.06
N SER A 699 36.82 -19.84 19.20
CA SER A 699 36.78 -18.89 18.08
C SER A 699 37.95 -17.91 18.10
N GLN A 700 38.43 -17.51 16.92
CA GLN A 700 39.49 -16.51 16.73
C GLN A 700 38.91 -15.27 16.05
N TYR A 701 39.31 -14.07 16.51
CA TYR A 701 38.78 -12.78 16.02
C TYR A 701 39.14 -12.52 14.54
N GLU A 702 40.38 -12.86 14.15
CA GLU A 702 40.86 -12.83 12.77
C GLU A 702 41.64 -14.11 12.50
N LYS A 703 41.18 -14.95 11.56
CA LYS A 703 41.82 -16.22 11.19
C LYS A 703 43.04 -16.01 10.27
N GLN A 704 43.94 -15.11 10.62
CA GLN A 704 45.15 -14.86 9.83
C GLN A 704 46.26 -15.90 10.07
N ARG A 705 46.18 -16.67 11.17
CA ARG A 705 47.18 -17.68 11.55
C ARG A 705 46.53 -18.86 12.25
N THR A 706 47.07 -20.05 12.00
CA THR A 706 46.73 -21.26 12.76
C THR A 706 47.09 -21.06 14.23
N ILE A 707 46.11 -21.26 15.12
CA ILE A 707 46.33 -21.29 16.56
C ILE A 707 46.31 -22.73 17.07
N ALA A 708 47.35 -23.11 17.81
CA ALA A 708 47.30 -24.29 18.65
C ALA A 708 46.61 -23.91 19.96
N TYR A 709 45.64 -24.71 20.41
CA TYR A 709 44.95 -24.47 21.67
C TYR A 709 44.81 -25.76 22.48
N SER A 710 44.67 -25.60 23.79
CA SER A 710 44.31 -26.67 24.71
C SER A 710 43.05 -26.26 25.46
N LEU A 711 42.02 -27.09 25.41
CA LEU A 711 40.78 -26.85 26.16
C LEU A 711 40.76 -27.76 27.39
N ARG A 712 40.69 -27.16 28.58
CA ARG A 712 40.55 -27.87 29.85
C ARG A 712 39.22 -27.51 30.49
N VAL A 713 38.43 -28.52 30.85
CA VAL A 713 37.13 -28.35 31.52
C VAL A 713 37.28 -28.82 32.96
N TYR A 714 36.94 -27.94 33.90
CA TYR A 714 36.90 -28.24 35.32
C TYR A 714 35.45 -28.19 35.77
N SER A 715 35.00 -29.22 36.49
CA SER A 715 33.62 -29.31 36.98
C SER A 715 33.62 -29.84 38.41
N THR A 716 32.76 -29.30 39.25
CA THR A 716 32.47 -29.82 40.60
C THR A 716 31.55 -31.04 40.57
N CYS A 717 31.01 -31.38 39.40
CA CYS A 717 30.12 -32.52 39.18
C CYS A 717 30.66 -33.44 38.06
N PRO A 718 30.27 -34.74 38.03
CA PRO A 718 30.59 -35.62 36.92
C PRO A 718 30.09 -35.06 35.58
N PHE A 719 30.90 -35.17 34.54
CA PHE A 719 30.55 -34.73 33.19
C PHE A 719 31.09 -35.67 32.13
N SER A 720 30.43 -35.69 30.97
CA SER A 720 30.95 -36.30 29.76
C SER A 720 31.43 -35.18 28.84
N PHE A 721 32.68 -35.25 28.37
CA PHE A 721 33.21 -34.31 27.40
C PHE A 721 33.66 -35.05 26.16
N ASN A 722 32.98 -34.77 25.06
CA ASN A 722 33.25 -35.39 23.78
C ASN A 722 33.52 -34.30 22.75
N LYS A 723 34.58 -34.47 21.96
CA LYS A 723 34.73 -33.67 20.74
C LYS A 723 33.54 -34.03 19.84
N ILE A 724 32.72 -33.04 19.53
CA ILE A 724 31.71 -33.20 18.49
C ILE A 724 32.50 -33.44 17.21
N LYS A 725 32.32 -34.62 16.57
CA LYS A 725 33.02 -34.97 15.32
C LYS A 725 32.93 -33.78 14.37
N ASP A 726 34.05 -33.42 13.76
CA ASP A 726 34.14 -32.31 12.82
C ASP A 726 33.13 -32.54 11.68
N THR A 727 31.88 -32.10 11.84
CA THR A 727 31.02 -31.73 10.72
C THR A 727 31.75 -30.57 10.09
N CYS A 728 32.53 -30.88 9.05
CA CYS A 728 33.44 -30.01 8.32
C CYS A 728 33.24 -28.52 8.62
N ILE A 729 34.05 -27.99 9.53
CA ILE A 729 34.49 -26.60 9.44
C ILE A 729 35.44 -26.60 8.24
N HIS A 730 34.91 -26.68 7.03
CA HIS A 730 35.74 -26.61 5.84
C HIS A 730 36.44 -25.26 5.82
N GLN A 731 37.77 -25.34 5.83
CA GLN A 731 38.65 -24.32 5.30
C GLN A 731 38.13 -23.94 3.91
N HIS A 732 37.70 -22.70 3.72
CA HIS A 732 37.86 -22.01 2.44
C HIS A 732 37.89 -20.50 2.72
N GLU A 733 39.08 -19.96 2.43
CA GLU A 733 39.55 -18.57 2.26
C GLU A 733 38.93 -17.45 3.12
#